data_AF-A0A6J0H2B1-F1
#
_entry.id   AF-A0A6J0H2B1-F1
#
_cell.length_a   1.000
_cell.length_b   1.000
_cell.length_c   1.000
_cell.angle_alpha   90.00
_cell.angle_beta   90.00
_cell.angle_gamma   90.00
#
_symmetry.space_group_name_H-M   'P 1'
#
loop_
_entity.id
_entity.type
_entity.pdbx_description
1 polymer ?
#
loop_
_entity_poly.entity_id
_entity_poly.type
_entity_poly.pdbx_seq_one_letter_code
_entity_poly.pdbx_strand_id
1 'polypeptide(L)'
;MSGGGIENAAFETPSPSLGRQRPWNSASSSATSSACAPSDPDFEEGPCGWGRCTPESLQLCNNPEGYLVVYSLLATFQGIVVNGLVNISISTIEKRYELNSSLTGLISASYDISFCMLSLFISFFGERGHKPRWLAFSAFMLGLGSLIFCLPHFSAGKYHYGAKPEDTCQAPETVSANITCSASMKSSHHNYMYVFILGQLLLGVGGTPLYTLGTAFIDDSVPKHKSSLYIGIAYAMSLLGPAIGYVVGGQLLNVYIDIQIPESTKVDQDDPRWLGAWWIGFLACFFAIWLLIIPFSMFPKHLPGTAKIQAEKVSETHDDGSEALVRIKNIGKNFKDFPISLLILLRNPVLMCLIIASSSEALVTTGFATFLPKFIENQFGKTSSFSATLGGLVLVPAAVLGQVISGILVSKCKMDLKSIIKFMISTCSVALLLNTVFLFAKCRNEPFAGVSETYNGTGTLRNLTAPCNANCGCLRSMYYPVCGRDRVQYFSPCFAGCKSYLVDSNMTKIYHNCSCIGKPVRENGSEDFLFEAISGKCPTQCRFLPIFLTIFFFAVVFTFMAVTPTTVAILRCVPHKQRSFALGVQLVFLRLLGTIPGPILFGVSIDSSCTLWDIDECETKGACWVYDNERVVYLLMGMSAACKIITIVFVVLAVYFYKPPPLNKALSTKDAEMVSTVHT
;
A
#
# COMPACT_ATOMS: atom_id res chain seq x y z
N MET A 1 -13.92 73.28 49.43
CA MET A 1 -15.05 72.45 48.95
C MET A 1 -15.00 71.18 49.80
N SER A 2 -15.82 71.03 50.85
CA SER A 2 -17.30 70.86 50.87
C SER A 2 -17.70 69.53 50.24
N GLY A 3 -18.27 68.53 50.93
CA GLY A 3 -18.62 68.32 52.37
C GLY A 3 -19.56 67.08 52.49
N GLY A 4 -19.93 66.49 53.64
CA GLY A 4 -19.46 66.53 55.04
C GLY A 4 -18.97 65.12 55.50
N GLY A 5 -18.82 64.73 56.77
CA GLY A 5 -19.53 65.11 58.02
C GLY A 5 -20.76 64.22 58.22
N ILE A 6 -21.05 63.54 59.34
CA ILE A 6 -20.62 63.52 60.78
C ILE A 6 -20.83 62.03 61.27
N GLU A 7 -20.36 61.41 62.37
CA GLU A 7 -19.75 61.68 63.71
C GLU A 7 -18.44 60.79 63.85
N ASN A 8 -17.55 60.70 64.86
CA ASN A 8 -17.44 60.85 66.35
C ASN A 8 -18.02 59.68 67.19
N ALA A 9 -17.46 59.25 68.35
CA ALA A 9 -16.15 59.49 69.01
C ALA A 9 -15.84 58.39 70.09
N ALA A 10 -14.70 58.53 70.81
CA ALA A 10 -14.13 57.67 71.87
C ALA A 10 -13.59 56.28 71.40
N PHE A 11 -12.32 55.86 71.57
CA PHE A 11 -11.14 56.27 72.37
C PHE A 11 -11.06 55.70 73.80
N GLU A 12 -10.46 54.51 73.96
CA GLU A 12 -9.53 54.16 75.06
C GLU A 12 -8.76 52.82 74.81
N THR A 13 -7.69 52.57 75.57
CA THR A 13 -6.74 51.42 75.47
C THR A 13 -6.11 51.18 76.88
N PRO A 14 -5.17 50.22 77.16
CA PRO A 14 -4.64 49.09 76.37
C PRO A 14 -4.47 47.74 77.17
N SER A 15 -3.91 46.71 76.49
CA SER A 15 -3.04 45.64 77.08
C SER A 15 -3.70 44.52 77.96
N PRO A 16 -2.99 43.44 78.37
CA PRO A 16 -1.61 43.02 78.04
C PRO A 16 -1.41 41.52 77.63
N SER A 17 -0.16 41.22 77.22
CA SER A 17 0.61 39.97 77.40
C SER A 17 0.24 38.61 76.75
N LEU A 18 1.20 38.13 75.93
CA LEU A 18 1.74 36.76 75.77
C LEU A 18 0.79 35.53 75.67
N GLY A 19 0.96 34.77 74.57
CA GLY A 19 1.63 33.46 74.72
C GLY A 19 0.95 32.17 74.21
N ARG A 20 1.33 31.74 72.99
CA ARG A 20 1.38 30.35 72.46
C ARG A 20 0.09 29.53 72.21
N GLN A 21 0.19 28.76 71.11
CA GLN A 21 -0.48 27.47 70.80
C GLN A 21 -1.93 27.48 70.26
N ARG A 22 -2.27 26.34 69.63
CA ARG A 22 -3.50 26.00 68.85
C ARG A 22 -4.60 25.42 69.80
N PRO A 23 -5.77 24.85 69.38
CA PRO A 23 -6.32 24.53 68.04
C PRO A 23 -7.88 24.68 67.86
N TRP A 24 -8.43 24.09 66.77
CA TRP A 24 -9.84 23.65 66.50
C TRP A 24 -10.95 24.61 65.95
N ASN A 25 -11.32 24.33 64.69
CA ASN A 25 -12.65 24.23 64.02
C ASN A 25 -13.93 24.91 64.55
N SER A 26 -14.61 25.67 63.66
CA SER A 26 -16.06 25.54 63.28
C SER A 26 -16.48 26.71 62.34
N ALA A 27 -17.52 26.65 61.48
CA ALA A 27 -18.17 25.53 60.75
C ALA A 27 -19.04 26.08 59.58
N SER A 28 -19.16 25.32 58.46
CA SER A 28 -20.15 25.41 57.35
C SER A 28 -20.26 26.73 56.53
N SER A 29 -20.80 26.79 55.30
CA SER A 29 -21.55 25.77 54.50
C SER A 29 -21.26 25.79 52.97
N SER A 30 -21.56 24.64 52.34
CA SER A 30 -22.01 24.46 50.93
C SER A 30 -21.18 25.01 49.75
N ALA A 31 -20.29 24.17 49.22
CA ALA A 31 -20.08 23.98 47.78
C ALA A 31 -19.77 22.49 47.51
N THR A 32 -20.38 21.88 46.50
CA THR A 32 -20.41 20.40 46.35
C THR A 32 -19.14 19.86 45.69
N SER A 33 -18.37 19.04 46.42
CA SER A 33 -17.20 18.33 45.88
C SER A 33 -17.61 17.14 45.00
N SER A 34 -17.29 17.19 43.71
CA SER A 34 -17.36 16.01 42.83
C SER A 34 -16.22 15.04 43.19
N ALA A 35 -16.57 13.88 43.75
CA ALA A 35 -15.58 12.86 44.10
C ALA A 35 -14.88 12.32 42.85
N CYS A 36 -13.55 12.44 42.78
CA CYS A 36 -12.77 11.73 41.78
C CYS A 36 -12.84 10.22 42.03
N ALA A 37 -13.07 9.45 40.96
CA ALA A 37 -12.93 8.00 41.02
C ALA A 37 -11.47 7.60 41.29
N PRO A 38 -11.21 6.45 41.93
CA PRO A 38 -9.84 5.98 42.14
C PRO A 38 -9.12 5.76 40.81
N SER A 39 -7.97 6.40 40.64
CA SER A 39 -7.10 6.25 39.47
C SER A 39 -6.44 4.87 39.45
N ASP A 40 -6.54 4.18 38.32
CA ASP A 40 -5.91 2.87 38.09
C ASP A 40 -4.36 3.04 38.09
N PRO A 41 -3.60 2.41 39.01
CA PRO A 41 -2.17 2.68 39.19
C PRO A 41 -1.27 2.24 38.01
N ASP A 42 -1.82 1.54 37.00
CA ASP A 42 -1.11 1.24 35.74
C ASP A 42 -1.03 2.46 34.78
N PHE A 43 -1.65 3.61 35.10
CA PHE A 43 -1.90 4.73 34.18
C PHE A 43 -1.12 6.03 34.48
N GLU A 44 0.21 5.97 34.52
CA GLU A 44 1.06 7.17 34.56
C GLU A 44 1.17 7.85 33.17
N GLU A 45 0.82 9.14 33.10
CA GLU A 45 1.19 10.03 31.99
C GLU A 45 2.59 10.63 32.25
N GLY A 46 3.41 10.77 31.20
CA GLY A 46 4.83 11.12 31.37
C GLY A 46 5.32 12.31 30.53
N PRO A 47 6.40 12.98 30.96
CA PRO A 47 7.16 13.88 30.09
C PRO A 47 7.87 13.10 28.98
N CYS A 48 8.14 13.76 27.86
CA CYS A 48 8.94 13.19 26.76
C CYS A 48 10.42 13.16 27.16
N GLY A 49 11.08 12.00 27.10
CA GLY A 49 12.50 11.90 27.44
C GLY A 49 12.98 10.51 27.89
N TRP A 50 14.23 10.46 28.33
CA TRP A 50 14.91 9.24 28.77
C TRP A 50 15.16 9.26 30.28
N GLY A 51 14.24 8.65 31.05
CA GLY A 51 14.35 8.56 32.51
C GLY A 51 14.29 9.94 33.17
N ARG A 52 15.45 10.50 33.55
CA ARG A 52 15.59 11.86 34.11
C ARG A 52 15.93 12.93 33.07
N CYS A 53 16.24 12.56 31.83
CA CYS A 53 16.60 13.49 30.76
C CYS A 53 15.36 13.88 29.93
N THR A 54 14.69 14.97 30.33
CA THR A 54 13.44 15.46 29.72
C THR A 54 13.64 16.86 29.10
N PRO A 55 14.28 16.98 27.92
CA PRO A 55 14.58 18.27 27.31
C PRO A 55 13.31 19.07 26.94
N GLU A 56 13.33 20.38 27.20
CA GLU A 56 12.17 21.27 27.06
C GLU A 56 11.70 21.41 25.60
N SER A 57 12.63 21.54 24.66
CA SER A 57 12.33 21.68 23.23
C SER A 57 11.54 20.51 22.64
N LEU A 58 11.69 19.31 23.20
CA LEU A 58 10.96 18.11 22.79
C LEU A 58 9.63 17.91 23.53
N GLN A 59 9.35 18.68 24.60
CA GLN A 59 8.00 18.72 25.19
C GLN A 59 6.99 19.40 24.24
N LEU A 60 7.45 20.30 23.36
CA LEU A 60 6.60 20.92 22.32
C LEU A 60 5.94 19.88 21.40
N CYS A 61 6.58 18.72 21.22
CA CYS A 61 6.08 17.59 20.43
C CYS A 61 5.37 16.53 21.27
N ASN A 62 5.25 16.68 22.61
CA ASN A 62 4.62 15.72 23.51
C ASN A 62 3.08 15.81 23.48
N ASN A 63 2.51 15.72 22.28
CA ASN A 63 1.10 15.81 21.97
C ASN A 63 0.75 14.88 20.79
N PRO A 64 -0.54 14.57 20.56
CA PRO A 64 -0.94 13.68 19.47
C PRO A 64 -0.54 14.20 18.09
N GLU A 65 -0.57 15.51 17.89
CA GLU A 65 -0.11 16.18 16.66
C GLU A 65 1.36 15.86 16.35
N GLY A 66 2.26 15.99 17.33
CA GLY A 66 3.69 15.67 17.19
C GLY A 66 3.94 14.19 16.96
N TYR A 67 3.21 13.31 17.66
CA TYR A 67 3.28 11.87 17.41
C TYR A 67 2.81 11.51 15.98
N LEU A 68 1.73 12.12 15.49
CA LEU A 68 1.23 11.91 14.13
C LEU A 68 2.27 12.26 13.07
N VAL A 69 3.05 13.33 13.26
CA VAL A 69 4.15 13.69 12.33
C VAL A 69 5.23 12.61 12.29
N VAL A 70 5.73 12.17 13.45
CA VAL A 70 6.80 11.15 13.51
C VAL A 70 6.30 9.79 13.00
N TYR A 71 5.06 9.41 13.33
CA TYR A 71 4.38 8.25 12.75
C TYR A 71 4.30 8.33 11.22
N SER A 72 3.83 9.47 10.70
CA SER A 72 3.62 9.66 9.26
C SER A 72 4.92 9.62 8.47
N LEU A 73 6.01 10.16 9.04
CA LEU A 73 7.35 10.06 8.46
C LEU A 73 7.81 8.60 8.39
N LEU A 74 7.68 7.82 9.47
CA LEU A 74 8.06 6.40 9.47
C LEU A 74 7.22 5.58 8.48
N ALA A 75 5.91 5.85 8.40
CA ALA A 75 5.01 5.21 7.45
C ALA A 75 5.33 5.58 5.99
N THR A 76 5.71 6.83 5.72
CA THR A 76 6.17 7.28 4.40
C THR A 76 7.46 6.55 4.01
N PHE A 77 8.45 6.48 4.90
CA PHE A 77 9.71 5.75 4.62
C PHE A 77 9.51 4.24 4.44
N GLN A 78 8.66 3.61 5.26
CA GLN A 78 8.29 2.20 5.07
C GLN A 78 7.64 1.99 3.69
N GLY A 79 6.76 2.89 3.26
CA GLY A 79 6.15 2.89 1.94
C GLY A 79 7.16 3.10 0.81
N ILE A 80 8.11 4.05 0.96
CA ILE A 80 9.20 4.30 0.02
C ILE A 80 10.02 3.03 -0.20
N VAL A 81 10.49 2.39 0.87
CA VAL A 81 11.37 1.21 0.78
C VAL A 81 10.62 0.00 0.22
N VAL A 82 9.56 -0.44 0.91
CA VAL A 82 8.94 -1.75 0.65
C VAL A 82 8.09 -1.75 -0.61
N ASN A 83 7.34 -0.68 -0.86
CA ASN A 83 6.36 -0.64 -1.96
C ASN A 83 6.84 0.14 -3.19
N GLY A 84 7.87 1.00 -3.05
CA GLY A 84 8.50 1.74 -4.14
C GLY A 84 9.84 1.15 -4.56
N LEU A 85 10.89 1.37 -3.76
CA LEU A 85 12.27 1.04 -4.08
C LEU A 85 12.50 -0.45 -4.34
N VAL A 86 11.92 -1.35 -3.56
CA VAL A 86 11.97 -2.81 -3.85
C VAL A 86 11.41 -3.08 -5.24
N ASN A 87 10.16 -2.70 -5.49
CA ASN A 87 9.44 -3.09 -6.70
C ASN A 87 10.06 -2.52 -7.98
N ILE A 88 10.54 -1.27 -7.97
CA ILE A 88 11.23 -0.68 -9.12
C ILE A 88 12.63 -1.28 -9.34
N SER A 89 13.27 -1.82 -8.29
CA SER A 89 14.59 -2.44 -8.40
C SER A 89 14.56 -3.88 -8.91
N ILE A 90 13.41 -4.56 -8.92
CA ILE A 90 13.29 -6.00 -9.26
C ILE A 90 13.99 -6.32 -10.58
N SER A 91 13.66 -5.64 -11.67
CA SER A 91 14.25 -5.93 -12.99
C SER A 91 15.76 -5.70 -13.08
N THR A 92 16.30 -4.79 -12.25
CA THR A 92 17.76 -4.54 -12.15
C THR A 92 18.44 -5.62 -11.30
N ILE A 93 17.75 -6.16 -10.29
CA ILE A 93 18.21 -7.29 -9.47
C ILE A 93 18.17 -8.60 -10.26
N GLU A 94 17.09 -8.86 -11.03
CA GLU A 94 16.98 -10.00 -11.95
C GLU A 94 18.16 -10.05 -12.91
N LYS A 95 18.42 -8.94 -13.62
CA LYS A 95 19.55 -8.83 -14.56
C LYS A 95 20.94 -8.90 -13.91
N ARG A 96 21.14 -8.36 -12.70
CA ARG A 96 22.48 -8.35 -12.04
C ARG A 96 22.83 -9.68 -11.38
N TYR A 97 21.86 -10.42 -10.87
CA TYR A 97 22.08 -11.64 -10.08
C TYR A 97 21.59 -12.93 -10.77
N GLU A 98 21.20 -12.83 -12.04
CA GLU A 98 20.74 -13.97 -12.86
C GLU A 98 19.53 -14.69 -12.24
N LEU A 99 18.63 -13.92 -11.60
CA LEU A 99 17.48 -14.45 -10.85
C LEU A 99 16.22 -14.51 -11.70
N ASN A 100 15.62 -15.70 -11.78
CA ASN A 100 14.31 -15.91 -12.38
C ASN A 100 13.21 -15.13 -11.63
N SER A 101 12.18 -14.65 -12.33
CA SER A 101 11.11 -13.83 -11.74
C SER A 101 10.26 -14.53 -10.67
N SER A 102 10.31 -15.86 -10.58
CA SER A 102 9.73 -16.62 -9.46
C SER A 102 10.53 -16.44 -8.15
N LEU A 103 11.85 -16.26 -8.22
CA LEU A 103 12.72 -16.03 -7.08
C LEU A 103 12.66 -14.57 -6.60
N THR A 104 12.54 -13.61 -7.52
CA THR A 104 12.32 -12.19 -7.16
C THR A 104 10.89 -11.93 -6.69
N GLY A 105 9.91 -12.65 -7.21
CA GLY A 105 8.57 -12.76 -6.63
C GLY A 105 8.60 -13.25 -5.18
N LEU A 106 9.41 -14.28 -4.87
CA LEU A 106 9.62 -14.75 -3.49
C LEU A 106 10.31 -13.71 -2.59
N ILE A 107 11.29 -12.96 -3.12
CA ILE A 107 11.91 -11.82 -2.41
C ILE A 107 10.84 -10.77 -2.06
N SER A 108 9.96 -10.38 -3.00
CA SER A 108 8.90 -9.41 -2.74
C SER A 108 7.89 -9.94 -1.71
N ALA A 109 7.43 -11.18 -1.87
CA ALA A 109 6.49 -11.84 -0.95
C ALA A 109 7.03 -12.07 0.47
N SER A 110 8.36 -12.08 0.67
CA SER A 110 8.99 -12.32 1.98
C SER A 110 8.62 -11.28 3.02
N TYR A 111 8.34 -10.03 2.63
CA TYR A 111 7.80 -9.01 3.53
C TYR A 111 6.46 -9.44 4.13
N ASP A 112 5.51 -9.86 3.29
CA ASP A 112 4.16 -10.27 3.70
C ASP A 112 4.16 -11.59 4.49
N ILE A 113 5.08 -12.51 4.19
CA ILE A 113 5.28 -13.75 4.97
C ILE A 113 5.67 -13.42 6.42
N SER A 114 6.68 -12.57 6.60
CA SER A 114 7.14 -12.11 7.91
C SER A 114 6.04 -11.37 8.68
N PHE A 115 5.33 -10.47 7.98
CA PHE A 115 4.20 -9.72 8.54
C PHE A 115 3.11 -10.67 9.04
N CYS A 116 2.66 -11.62 8.20
CA CYS A 116 1.62 -12.58 8.56
C CYS A 116 2.01 -13.45 9.76
N MET A 117 3.25 -13.94 9.82
CA MET A 117 3.72 -14.78 10.93
C MET A 117 3.81 -14.03 12.26
N LEU A 118 4.26 -12.76 12.24
CA LEU A 118 4.57 -12.02 13.47
C LEU A 118 3.46 -11.06 13.94
N SER A 119 2.52 -10.69 13.06
CA SER A 119 1.42 -9.76 13.35
C SER A 119 0.64 -10.12 14.61
N LEU A 120 0.24 -11.40 14.76
CA LEU A 120 -0.53 -11.82 15.92
C LEU A 120 0.28 -11.71 17.23
N PHE A 121 1.55 -12.11 17.23
CA PHE A 121 2.40 -12.09 18.42
C PHE A 121 2.78 -10.67 18.83
N ILE A 122 3.30 -9.86 17.90
CA ILE A 122 3.72 -8.47 18.17
C ILE A 122 2.52 -7.64 18.64
N SER A 123 1.35 -7.82 18.02
CA SER A 123 0.15 -7.06 18.37
C SER A 123 -0.49 -7.50 19.69
N PHE A 124 -0.39 -8.78 20.06
CA PHE A 124 -0.84 -9.29 21.36
C PHE A 124 0.05 -8.80 22.51
N PHE A 125 1.37 -9.00 22.41
CA PHE A 125 2.30 -8.59 23.47
C PHE A 125 2.48 -7.07 23.54
N GLY A 126 2.48 -6.39 22.39
CA GLY A 126 2.67 -4.94 22.32
C GLY A 126 1.49 -4.12 22.82
N GLU A 127 0.25 -4.66 22.81
CA GLU A 127 -0.96 -3.95 23.29
C GLU A 127 -0.80 -3.44 24.72
N ARG A 128 -0.20 -4.27 25.60
CA ARG A 128 0.07 -3.93 27.01
C ARG A 128 1.47 -3.39 27.25
N GLY A 129 2.30 -3.38 26.20
CA GLY A 129 3.64 -2.82 26.22
C GLY A 129 3.64 -1.31 26.05
N HIS A 130 4.84 -0.74 26.05
CA HIS A 130 5.05 0.68 25.82
C HIS A 130 4.98 0.99 24.31
N LYS A 131 3.78 1.20 23.76
CA LYS A 131 3.53 1.25 22.30
C LYS A 131 4.55 2.11 21.49
N PRO A 132 4.97 3.33 21.92
CA PRO A 132 6.02 4.08 21.22
C PRO A 132 7.40 3.41 21.17
N ARG A 133 7.83 2.67 22.20
CA ARG A 133 9.11 1.93 22.18
C ARG A 133 9.08 0.74 21.22
N TRP A 134 7.92 0.15 20.97
CA TRP A 134 7.74 -0.79 19.87
C TRP A 134 7.84 -0.12 18.49
N LEU A 135 7.59 1.19 18.36
CA LEU A 135 7.90 1.95 17.14
C LEU A 135 9.37 2.37 17.03
N ALA A 136 10.09 2.53 18.14
CA ALA A 136 11.55 2.63 18.10
C ALA A 136 12.18 1.32 17.56
N PHE A 137 11.65 0.16 18.00
CA PHE A 137 11.98 -1.15 17.43
C PHE A 137 11.56 -1.30 15.95
N SER A 138 10.37 -0.78 15.58
CA SER A 138 9.90 -0.69 14.19
C SER A 138 10.92 0.01 13.29
N ALA A 139 11.32 1.23 13.67
CA ALA A 139 12.30 2.03 12.93
C ALA A 139 13.67 1.33 12.86
N PHE A 140 14.15 0.75 13.97
CA PHE A 140 15.39 -0.02 13.96
C PHE A 140 15.36 -1.16 12.93
N MET A 141 14.32 -2.00 12.95
CA MET A 141 14.18 -3.13 12.03
C MET A 141 13.94 -2.71 10.58
N LEU A 142 13.19 -1.65 10.33
CA LEU A 142 12.98 -1.10 8.98
C LEU A 142 14.30 -0.57 8.38
N GLY A 143 15.10 0.15 9.16
CA GLY A 143 16.43 0.60 8.71
C GLY A 143 17.40 -0.57 8.52
N LEU A 144 17.45 -1.52 9.45
CA LEU A 144 18.32 -2.70 9.36
C LEU A 144 17.98 -3.57 8.14
N GLY A 145 16.69 -3.78 7.85
CA GLY A 145 16.25 -4.46 6.64
C GLY A 145 16.62 -3.71 5.36
N SER A 146 16.52 -2.37 5.36
CA SER A 146 16.95 -1.51 4.24
C SER A 146 18.46 -1.62 3.98
N LEU A 147 19.28 -1.59 5.04
CA LEU A 147 20.73 -1.77 4.97
C LEU A 147 21.09 -3.15 4.41
N ILE A 148 20.49 -4.22 4.94
CA ILE A 148 20.75 -5.59 4.49
C ILE A 148 20.35 -5.77 3.01
N PHE A 149 19.25 -5.15 2.57
CA PHE A 149 18.82 -5.22 1.17
C PHE A 149 19.83 -4.59 0.18
N CYS A 150 20.64 -3.59 0.59
CA CYS A 150 21.69 -3.02 -0.28
C CYS A 150 23.07 -3.73 -0.20
N LEU A 151 23.32 -4.57 0.81
CA LEU A 151 24.61 -5.28 0.97
C LEU A 151 25.09 -6.08 -0.27
N PRO A 152 24.22 -6.74 -1.07
CA PRO A 152 24.66 -7.47 -2.26
C PRO A 152 25.44 -6.62 -3.27
N HIS A 153 25.11 -5.33 -3.46
CA HIS A 153 25.84 -4.47 -4.40
C HIS A 153 27.33 -4.35 -4.03
N PHE A 154 27.61 -4.07 -2.76
CA PHE A 154 28.98 -3.88 -2.25
C PHE A 154 29.81 -5.17 -2.16
N SER A 155 29.18 -6.34 -2.26
CA SER A 155 29.83 -7.65 -2.13
C SER A 155 29.97 -8.41 -3.45
N ALA A 156 29.12 -8.15 -4.44
CA ALA A 156 29.11 -8.85 -5.73
C ALA A 156 30.13 -8.32 -6.77
N GLY A 157 30.93 -7.29 -6.46
CA GLY A 157 31.94 -6.73 -7.38
C GLY A 157 31.38 -5.78 -8.44
N LYS A 158 32.15 -5.54 -9.51
CA LYS A 158 31.75 -4.68 -10.64
C LYS A 158 30.91 -5.45 -11.67
N TYR A 159 30.03 -4.75 -12.36
CA TYR A 159 29.22 -5.35 -13.42
C TYR A 159 30.00 -5.47 -14.75
N HIS A 160 29.73 -6.53 -15.52
CA HIS A 160 30.29 -6.80 -16.84
C HIS A 160 29.16 -7.04 -17.85
N TYR A 161 29.20 -6.35 -18.99
CA TYR A 161 28.14 -6.36 -20.00
C TYR A 161 28.31 -7.51 -21.02
N GLY A 162 27.19 -8.08 -21.49
CA GLY A 162 27.16 -9.02 -22.62
C GLY A 162 27.23 -8.37 -24.01
N ALA A 163 27.08 -9.18 -25.05
CA ALA A 163 26.91 -8.72 -26.43
C ALA A 163 25.53 -8.05 -26.67
N LYS A 164 25.39 -7.31 -27.77
CA LYS A 164 24.14 -6.65 -28.19
C LYS A 164 23.45 -7.47 -29.30
N PRO A 165 22.14 -7.78 -29.19
CA PRO A 165 21.40 -8.48 -30.25
C PRO A 165 21.08 -7.56 -31.45
N GLU A 166 20.71 -8.18 -32.59
CA GLU A 166 20.26 -7.50 -33.82
C GLU A 166 18.78 -7.81 -34.14
N ASP A 167 18.06 -6.85 -34.72
CA ASP A 167 16.58 -6.85 -34.75
C ASP A 167 15.95 -7.03 -36.16
N THR A 168 16.74 -7.14 -37.23
CA THR A 168 16.29 -6.98 -38.64
C THR A 168 16.24 -8.28 -39.45
N CYS A 169 15.40 -8.33 -40.50
CA CYS A 169 15.43 -9.43 -41.47
C CYS A 169 16.71 -9.37 -42.31
N GLN A 170 17.66 -10.25 -42.01
CA GLN A 170 18.79 -10.57 -42.88
C GLN A 170 18.46 -11.82 -43.72
N ALA A 171 19.13 -11.98 -44.87
CA ALA A 171 19.13 -13.27 -45.56
C ALA A 171 19.98 -14.27 -44.75
N PRO A 172 19.71 -15.58 -44.81
CA PRO A 172 20.39 -16.56 -43.95
C PRO A 172 21.85 -16.77 -44.37
N GLU A 173 22.76 -16.01 -43.76
CA GLU A 173 24.05 -16.58 -43.37
C GLU A 173 23.81 -17.71 -42.37
N THR A 174 24.65 -18.75 -42.40
CA THR A 174 24.39 -20.03 -41.71
C THR A 174 24.68 -19.96 -40.20
N VAL A 175 23.93 -19.14 -39.48
CA VAL A 175 23.92 -19.10 -38.00
C VAL A 175 22.90 -20.11 -37.48
N SER A 176 23.23 -21.40 -37.63
CA SER A 176 22.50 -22.48 -36.95
C SER A 176 22.85 -22.47 -35.46
N ALA A 177 22.25 -21.55 -34.72
CA ALA A 177 22.35 -21.48 -33.26
C ALA A 177 21.63 -22.70 -32.65
N ASN A 178 22.35 -23.81 -32.50
CA ASN A 178 21.90 -24.97 -31.72
C ASN A 178 21.87 -24.58 -30.23
N ILE A 179 20.83 -23.84 -29.83
CA ILE A 179 20.62 -23.40 -28.46
C ILE A 179 20.19 -24.61 -27.64
N THR A 180 21.18 -25.25 -27.00
CA THR A 180 20.98 -26.37 -26.09
C THR A 180 20.33 -25.85 -24.80
N CYS A 181 19.03 -26.16 -24.64
CA CYS A 181 18.23 -25.90 -23.44
C CYS A 181 18.78 -26.66 -22.20
N SER A 182 19.93 -26.23 -21.69
CA SER A 182 20.54 -26.78 -20.48
C SER A 182 19.99 -26.10 -19.23
N ALA A 183 19.66 -26.90 -18.19
CA ALA A 183 19.32 -26.35 -16.90
C ALA A 183 20.57 -25.68 -16.30
N SER A 184 20.54 -24.35 -16.15
CA SER A 184 21.70 -23.51 -15.86
C SER A 184 22.56 -24.04 -14.68
N MET A 185 23.88 -24.04 -14.88
CA MET A 185 24.81 -24.35 -13.79
C MET A 185 24.69 -23.27 -12.70
N LYS A 186 24.54 -23.68 -11.45
CA LYS A 186 24.32 -22.76 -10.31
C LYS A 186 25.51 -21.80 -10.13
N SER A 187 25.39 -20.59 -10.67
CA SER A 187 26.35 -19.51 -10.45
C SER A 187 26.34 -19.09 -8.98
N SER A 188 27.50 -18.67 -8.46
CA SER A 188 27.66 -18.26 -7.04
C SER A 188 26.71 -17.12 -6.64
N HIS A 189 26.24 -16.33 -7.61
CA HIS A 189 25.32 -15.22 -7.43
C HIS A 189 23.97 -15.61 -6.80
N HIS A 190 23.54 -16.87 -6.94
CA HIS A 190 22.33 -17.40 -6.31
C HIS A 190 22.30 -17.19 -4.78
N ASN A 191 23.47 -17.15 -4.11
CA ASN A 191 23.55 -16.96 -2.67
C ASN A 191 23.06 -15.57 -2.21
N TYR A 192 23.12 -14.54 -3.06
CA TYR A 192 22.64 -13.19 -2.72
C TYR A 192 21.12 -13.12 -2.58
N MET A 193 20.36 -14.05 -3.18
CA MET A 193 18.91 -14.18 -3.00
C MET A 193 18.52 -14.25 -1.51
N TYR A 194 19.27 -15.01 -0.71
CA TYR A 194 18.99 -15.16 0.72
C TYR A 194 19.20 -13.86 1.51
N VAL A 195 20.10 -12.98 1.06
CA VAL A 195 20.35 -11.66 1.66
C VAL A 195 19.16 -10.72 1.40
N PHE A 196 18.64 -10.71 0.15
CA PHE A 196 17.44 -9.96 -0.19
C PHE A 196 16.19 -10.45 0.57
N ILE A 197 16.02 -11.78 0.69
CA ILE A 197 14.96 -12.40 1.51
C ILE A 197 15.10 -11.96 2.98
N LEU A 198 16.30 -12.02 3.57
CA LEU A 198 16.54 -11.59 4.95
C LEU A 198 16.20 -10.11 5.17
N GLY A 199 16.60 -9.22 4.25
CA GLY A 199 16.24 -7.81 4.29
C GLY A 199 14.73 -7.59 4.29
N GLN A 200 14.00 -8.32 3.44
CA GLN A 200 12.54 -8.26 3.35
C GLN A 200 11.82 -8.85 4.56
N LEU A 201 12.32 -9.95 5.11
CA LEU A 201 11.80 -10.51 6.37
C LEU A 201 11.92 -9.47 7.50
N LEU A 202 13.06 -8.78 7.62
CA LEU A 202 13.28 -7.73 8.64
C LEU A 202 12.45 -6.48 8.40
N LEU A 203 12.25 -6.07 7.14
CA LEU A 203 11.29 -5.02 6.78
C LEU A 203 9.86 -5.39 7.23
N GLY A 204 9.46 -6.67 7.10
CA GLY A 204 8.18 -7.19 7.60
C GLY A 204 8.06 -7.20 9.14
N VAL A 205 9.14 -7.55 9.86
CA VAL A 205 9.22 -7.44 11.33
C VAL A 205 8.97 -5.99 11.75
N GLY A 206 9.64 -5.04 11.08
CA GLY A 206 9.56 -3.63 11.38
C GLY A 206 8.22 -2.99 10.99
N GLY A 207 7.65 -3.35 9.84
CA GLY A 207 6.35 -2.85 9.37
C GLY A 207 5.16 -3.31 10.22
N THR A 208 5.28 -4.46 10.91
CA THR A 208 4.21 -5.03 11.74
C THR A 208 3.72 -4.09 12.86
N PRO A 209 4.55 -3.68 13.85
CA PRO A 209 4.11 -2.83 14.97
C PRO A 209 3.65 -1.43 14.54
N LEU A 210 4.12 -0.93 13.39
CA LEU A 210 3.70 0.35 12.82
C LEU A 210 2.18 0.37 12.60
N TYR A 211 1.66 -0.54 11.78
CA TYR A 211 0.25 -0.54 11.39
C TYR A 211 -0.70 -1.08 12.47
N THR A 212 -0.20 -1.75 13.52
CA THR A 212 -1.04 -2.26 14.62
C THR A 212 -0.91 -1.42 15.90
N LEU A 213 0.25 -1.43 16.55
CA LEU A 213 0.50 -0.73 17.82
C LEU A 213 0.47 0.79 17.65
N GLY A 214 1.03 1.30 16.55
CA GLY A 214 1.07 2.73 16.26
C GLY A 214 -0.32 3.30 15.95
N THR A 215 -1.08 2.65 15.05
CA THR A 215 -2.49 3.00 14.78
C THR A 215 -3.35 2.98 16.05
N ALA A 216 -3.19 1.96 16.90
CA ALA A 216 -3.93 1.89 18.16
C ALA A 216 -3.53 3.00 19.14
N PHE A 217 -2.24 3.36 19.22
CA PHE A 217 -1.78 4.48 20.05
C PHE A 217 -2.34 5.83 19.57
N ILE A 218 -2.52 6.02 18.26
CA ILE A 218 -3.23 7.18 17.70
C ILE A 218 -4.66 7.24 18.23
N ASP A 219 -5.45 6.16 18.09
CA ASP A 219 -6.84 6.16 18.58
C ASP A 219 -6.92 6.36 20.10
N ASP A 220 -6.07 5.68 20.86
CA ASP A 220 -6.02 5.77 22.32
C ASP A 220 -5.79 7.22 22.79
N SER A 221 -4.89 7.94 22.14
CA SER A 221 -4.41 9.27 22.53
C SER A 221 -5.29 10.45 22.13
N VAL A 222 -6.28 10.27 21.23
CA VAL A 222 -7.14 11.38 20.76
C VAL A 222 -8.63 11.16 21.08
N PRO A 223 -9.46 12.23 21.14
CA PRO A 223 -10.91 12.10 21.29
C PRO A 223 -11.55 11.23 20.19
N LYS A 224 -12.57 10.45 20.57
CA LYS A 224 -13.30 9.48 19.71
C LYS A 224 -13.70 9.99 18.31
N HIS A 225 -14.00 11.28 18.19
CA HIS A 225 -14.32 11.91 16.90
C HIS A 225 -13.06 12.22 16.07
N LYS A 226 -12.00 12.78 16.68
CA LYS A 226 -10.73 13.12 16.01
C LYS A 226 -9.92 11.91 15.53
N SER A 227 -10.08 10.73 16.15
CA SER A 227 -9.37 9.49 15.78
C SER A 227 -9.38 9.22 14.26
N SER A 228 -10.57 9.30 13.65
CA SER A 228 -10.74 9.11 12.20
C SER A 228 -9.92 10.07 11.33
N LEU A 229 -9.79 11.34 11.72
CA LEU A 229 -8.96 12.31 10.99
C LEU A 229 -7.48 11.96 11.07
N TYR A 230 -7.01 11.59 12.26
CA TYR A 230 -5.61 11.23 12.51
C TYR A 230 -5.20 9.96 11.77
N ILE A 231 -6.02 8.90 11.85
CA ILE A 231 -5.77 7.64 11.14
C ILE A 231 -5.84 7.85 9.62
N GLY A 232 -6.76 8.68 9.13
CA GLY A 232 -6.86 9.04 7.72
C GLY A 232 -5.60 9.74 7.19
N ILE A 233 -5.04 10.70 7.94
CA ILE A 233 -3.77 11.36 7.58
C ILE A 233 -2.60 10.36 7.63
N ALA A 234 -2.52 9.56 8.70
CA ALA A 234 -1.47 8.56 8.89
C ALA A 234 -1.41 7.53 7.75
N TYR A 235 -2.57 7.03 7.31
CA TYR A 235 -2.67 6.08 6.20
C TYR A 235 -2.53 6.74 4.82
N ALA A 236 -2.90 8.00 4.66
CA ALA A 236 -2.62 8.77 3.44
C ALA A 236 -1.09 8.98 3.25
N MET A 237 -0.36 9.27 4.31
CA MET A 237 1.11 9.44 4.25
C MET A 237 1.84 8.11 3.96
N SER A 238 1.33 6.99 4.46
CA SER A 238 1.75 5.64 4.04
C SER A 238 1.60 5.44 2.52
N LEU A 239 0.44 5.82 1.94
CA LEU A 239 0.14 5.67 0.51
C LEU A 239 0.95 6.61 -0.40
N LEU A 240 1.42 7.75 0.12
CA LEU A 240 2.32 8.65 -0.60
C LEU A 240 3.75 8.10 -0.73
N GLY A 241 4.20 7.32 0.27
CA GLY A 241 5.52 6.68 0.30
C GLY A 241 5.90 5.90 -0.97
N PRO A 242 5.08 4.94 -1.45
CA PRO A 242 5.34 4.20 -2.69
C PRO A 242 5.61 5.12 -3.88
N ALA A 243 4.82 6.18 -4.07
CA ALA A 243 4.98 7.10 -5.20
C ALA A 243 6.31 7.86 -5.13
N ILE A 244 6.71 8.32 -3.94
CA ILE A 244 8.04 8.91 -3.73
C ILE A 244 9.14 7.89 -4.06
N GLY A 245 8.99 6.63 -3.62
CA GLY A 245 9.92 5.54 -3.90
C GLY A 245 10.05 5.20 -5.39
N TYR A 246 8.95 5.16 -6.14
CA TYR A 246 8.98 4.97 -7.61
C TYR A 246 9.63 6.16 -8.33
N VAL A 247 9.30 7.41 -7.97
CA VAL A 247 9.86 8.60 -8.62
C VAL A 247 11.35 8.75 -8.33
N VAL A 248 11.75 8.67 -7.05
CA VAL A 248 13.17 8.77 -6.65
C VAL A 248 13.97 7.57 -7.16
N GLY A 249 13.42 6.35 -7.04
CA GLY A 249 14.04 5.14 -7.58
C GLY A 249 14.24 5.22 -9.09
N GLY A 250 13.27 5.74 -9.84
CA GLY A 250 13.38 5.90 -11.29
C GLY A 250 14.51 6.85 -11.71
N GLN A 251 14.68 7.96 -10.99
CA GLN A 251 15.81 8.86 -11.23
C GLN A 251 17.16 8.24 -10.82
N LEU A 252 17.20 7.42 -9.76
CA LEU A 252 18.41 6.67 -9.38
C LEU A 252 18.76 5.57 -10.38
N LEU A 253 17.79 5.01 -11.11
CA LEU A 253 18.06 4.03 -12.17
C LEU A 253 18.69 4.65 -13.42
N ASN A 254 18.53 5.97 -13.63
CA ASN A 254 19.21 6.72 -14.70
C ASN A 254 20.70 6.97 -14.41
N VAL A 255 21.18 6.66 -13.20
CA VAL A 255 22.59 6.69 -12.81
C VAL A 255 23.17 5.28 -12.95
N TYR A 256 24.33 5.13 -13.60
CA TYR A 256 24.95 3.82 -13.80
C TYR A 256 25.28 3.14 -12.46
N ILE A 257 25.07 1.82 -12.37
CA ILE A 257 25.08 1.06 -11.12
C ILE A 257 26.36 1.17 -10.29
N ASP A 258 27.53 1.25 -10.94
CA ASP A 258 28.83 1.39 -10.28
C ASP A 258 29.33 2.87 -10.30
N ILE A 259 28.42 3.83 -10.54
CA ILE A 259 28.56 5.31 -10.64
C ILE A 259 29.46 5.81 -11.79
N GLN A 260 30.63 5.21 -12.01
CA GLN A 260 31.55 5.57 -13.09
C GLN A 260 31.38 4.63 -14.29
N ILE A 261 31.06 5.19 -15.45
CA ILE A 261 31.04 4.44 -16.72
C ILE A 261 32.50 4.33 -17.23
N PRO A 262 32.99 3.13 -17.60
CA PRO A 262 34.32 2.99 -18.21
C PRO A 262 34.38 3.69 -19.58
N GLU A 263 35.35 4.59 -19.76
CA GLU A 263 35.52 5.45 -20.96
C GLU A 263 35.64 4.68 -22.29
N SER A 264 35.98 3.38 -22.22
CA SER A 264 36.10 2.46 -23.36
C SER A 264 34.80 2.20 -24.15
N THR A 265 33.65 2.66 -23.68
CA THR A 265 32.36 2.08 -24.09
C THR A 265 31.21 3.09 -24.11
N LYS A 266 30.68 3.37 -25.31
CA LYS A 266 29.43 4.12 -25.50
C LYS A 266 28.22 3.21 -25.18
N VAL A 267 27.91 3.06 -23.91
CA VAL A 267 26.65 2.46 -23.43
C VAL A 267 25.70 3.60 -23.06
N ASP A 268 24.53 3.63 -23.70
CA ASP A 268 23.48 4.63 -23.47
C ASP A 268 22.40 4.10 -22.51
N GLN A 269 21.53 4.97 -22.01
CA GLN A 269 20.44 4.60 -21.09
C GLN A 269 19.42 3.65 -21.72
N ASP A 270 19.23 3.72 -23.05
CA ASP A 270 18.38 2.82 -23.84
C ASP A 270 19.03 1.46 -24.18
N ASP A 271 20.30 1.22 -23.78
CA ASP A 271 20.93 -0.08 -24.01
C ASP A 271 20.33 -1.14 -23.07
N PRO A 272 19.87 -2.31 -23.57
CA PRO A 272 19.25 -3.34 -22.73
C PRO A 272 20.18 -3.89 -21.64
N ARG A 273 21.50 -3.65 -21.74
CA ARG A 273 22.53 -4.02 -20.76
C ARG A 273 22.77 -2.94 -19.69
N TRP A 274 22.06 -1.80 -19.75
CA TRP A 274 22.11 -0.79 -18.70
C TRP A 274 21.53 -1.34 -17.38
N LEU A 275 22.23 -1.03 -16.27
CA LEU A 275 21.79 -1.28 -14.91
C LEU A 275 21.96 -0.01 -14.09
N GLY A 276 20.92 0.32 -13.32
CA GLY A 276 20.85 1.55 -12.54
C GLY A 276 21.33 1.41 -11.09
N ALA A 277 21.62 2.53 -10.43
CA ALA A 277 22.15 2.61 -9.07
C ALA A 277 21.09 2.42 -7.96
N TRP A 278 20.33 1.32 -8.05
CA TRP A 278 19.20 0.97 -7.17
C TRP A 278 19.51 1.04 -5.67
N TRP A 279 20.74 0.71 -5.27
CA TRP A 279 21.18 0.60 -3.88
C TRP A 279 21.18 1.93 -3.12
N ILE A 280 21.34 3.07 -3.82
CA ILE A 280 21.48 4.40 -3.21
C ILE A 280 20.24 4.78 -2.39
N GLY A 281 19.05 4.47 -2.91
CA GLY A 281 17.78 4.79 -2.24
C GLY A 281 17.61 4.06 -0.90
N PHE A 282 18.01 2.78 -0.85
CA PHE A 282 17.96 1.98 0.37
C PHE A 282 18.93 2.50 1.44
N LEU A 283 20.15 2.89 1.04
CA LEU A 283 21.15 3.45 1.95
C LEU A 283 20.70 4.81 2.52
N ALA A 284 20.11 5.67 1.69
CA ALA A 284 19.53 6.94 2.15
C ALA A 284 18.36 6.73 3.12
N CYS A 285 17.47 5.77 2.82
CA CYS A 285 16.35 5.42 3.71
C CYS A 285 16.83 4.80 5.02
N PHE A 286 17.87 3.97 5.03
CA PHE A 286 18.47 3.41 6.25
C PHE A 286 18.83 4.52 7.27
N PHE A 287 19.62 5.51 6.85
CA PHE A 287 19.98 6.64 7.71
C PHE A 287 18.75 7.44 8.16
N ALA A 288 17.85 7.79 7.23
CA ALA A 288 16.67 8.59 7.53
C ALA A 288 15.69 7.91 8.50
N ILE A 289 15.49 6.59 8.37
CA ILE A 289 14.65 5.80 9.28
C ILE A 289 15.30 5.70 10.66
N TRP A 290 16.62 5.49 10.75
CA TRP A 290 17.29 5.37 12.05
C TRP A 290 17.30 6.68 12.86
N LEU A 291 17.25 7.85 12.22
CA LEU A 291 17.00 9.12 12.93
C LEU A 291 15.64 9.15 13.66
N LEU A 292 14.63 8.41 13.19
CA LEU A 292 13.30 8.33 13.83
C LEU A 292 13.27 7.43 15.08
N ILE A 293 14.31 6.63 15.35
CA ILE A 293 14.40 5.83 16.58
C ILE A 293 14.39 6.76 17.81
N ILE A 294 15.07 7.90 17.72
CA ILE A 294 15.24 8.87 18.82
C ILE A 294 13.89 9.40 19.32
N PRO A 295 13.04 10.07 18.50
CA PRO A 295 11.73 10.54 18.97
C PRO A 295 10.82 9.41 19.48
N PHE A 296 10.78 8.24 18.84
CA PHE A 296 9.95 7.12 19.32
C PHE A 296 10.41 6.54 20.66
N SER A 297 11.70 6.58 20.96
CA SER A 297 12.24 6.15 22.26
C SER A 297 11.96 7.14 23.40
N MET A 298 11.73 8.41 23.08
CA MET A 298 11.47 9.50 24.03
C MET A 298 9.98 9.72 24.36
N PHE A 299 9.05 9.43 23.44
CA PHE A 299 7.61 9.54 23.72
C PHE A 299 7.21 8.70 24.95
N PRO A 300 6.32 9.19 25.83
CA PRO A 300 5.86 8.48 27.04
C PRO A 300 4.91 7.31 26.72
N LYS A 301 4.64 6.46 27.72
CA LYS A 301 3.69 5.31 27.60
C LYS A 301 2.26 5.78 27.24
N HIS A 302 1.85 6.91 27.80
CA HIS A 302 0.60 7.62 27.52
C HIS A 302 0.91 9.12 27.38
N LEU A 303 0.34 9.78 26.38
CA LEU A 303 0.52 11.22 26.16
C LEU A 303 -0.26 12.05 27.21
N PRO A 304 0.16 13.28 27.52
CA PRO A 304 -0.56 14.16 28.44
C PRO A 304 -2.04 14.33 28.05
N GLY A 305 -2.94 14.14 29.01
CA GLY A 305 -4.40 14.23 28.84
C GLY A 305 -5.08 12.94 28.31
N THR A 306 -4.34 11.88 28.00
CA THR A 306 -4.90 10.59 27.54
C THR A 306 -5.87 9.98 28.56
N ALA A 307 -5.59 10.08 29.87
CA ALA A 307 -6.42 9.55 30.94
C ALA A 307 -7.82 10.20 30.94
N LYS A 308 -7.87 11.53 30.78
CA LYS A 308 -9.13 12.27 30.65
C LYS A 308 -9.87 11.89 29.37
N ILE A 309 -9.15 11.81 28.24
CA ILE A 309 -9.70 11.38 26.95
C ILE A 309 -10.29 9.96 27.02
N GLN A 310 -9.70 9.05 27.79
CA GLN A 310 -10.23 7.70 27.99
C GLN A 310 -11.42 7.66 28.96
N ALA A 311 -11.42 8.46 30.03
CA ALA A 311 -12.58 8.60 30.92
C ALA A 311 -13.82 9.18 30.21
N GLU A 312 -13.64 10.04 29.21
CA GLU A 312 -14.72 10.61 28.39
C GLU A 312 -15.17 9.71 27.22
N LYS A 313 -14.48 8.59 26.94
CA LYS A 313 -14.79 7.69 25.82
C LYS A 313 -15.92 6.70 26.17
N VAL A 314 -17.15 7.04 25.79
CA VAL A 314 -18.29 6.09 25.79
C VAL A 314 -17.99 4.91 24.85
N SER A 315 -17.98 3.70 25.42
CA SER A 315 -17.74 2.43 24.71
C SER A 315 -18.73 2.20 23.56
N GLU A 316 -18.24 1.57 22.49
CA GLU A 316 -19.01 1.05 21.35
C GLU A 316 -18.69 -0.43 21.11
N THR A 317 -18.09 -1.11 22.09
CA THR A 317 -17.78 -2.55 22.00
C THR A 317 -19.05 -3.33 21.72
N HIS A 318 -18.96 -4.33 20.84
CA HIS A 318 -20.10 -5.19 20.56
C HIS A 318 -20.58 -5.92 21.83
N ASP A 319 -21.88 -5.85 22.12
CA ASP A 319 -22.44 -6.52 23.31
C ASP A 319 -22.58 -8.04 23.12
N ASP A 320 -21.49 -8.75 23.39
CA ASP A 320 -21.34 -10.20 23.46
C ASP A 320 -20.79 -10.69 24.82
N GLY A 321 -20.61 -9.77 25.78
CA GLY A 321 -20.00 -10.03 27.09
C GLY A 321 -18.46 -10.06 27.10
N SER A 322 -17.79 -9.89 25.95
CA SER A 322 -16.32 -9.92 25.85
C SER A 322 -15.63 -8.84 26.69
N GLU A 323 -16.15 -7.61 26.72
CA GLU A 323 -15.57 -6.51 27.50
C GLU A 323 -15.53 -6.86 29.00
N ALA A 324 -16.64 -7.41 29.53
CA ALA A 324 -16.71 -7.89 30.91
C ALA A 324 -15.78 -9.09 31.16
N LEU A 325 -15.77 -10.08 30.26
CA LEU A 325 -14.95 -11.28 30.40
C LEU A 325 -13.44 -10.97 30.37
N VAL A 326 -13.00 -10.08 29.48
CA VAL A 326 -11.60 -9.61 29.38
C VAL A 326 -11.21 -8.79 30.61
N ARG A 327 -12.12 -7.92 31.10
CA ARG A 327 -11.86 -7.09 32.29
C ARG A 327 -11.80 -7.92 33.59
N ILE A 328 -12.78 -8.81 33.82
CA ILE A 328 -12.89 -9.62 35.03
C ILE A 328 -11.74 -10.63 35.14
N LYS A 329 -11.43 -11.35 34.06
CA LYS A 329 -10.38 -12.39 34.06
C LYS A 329 -8.97 -11.86 33.74
N ASN A 330 -8.82 -10.55 33.46
CA ASN A 330 -7.58 -9.89 33.04
C ASN A 330 -6.86 -10.54 31.83
N ILE A 331 -7.56 -11.39 31.07
CA ILE A 331 -7.07 -12.21 29.94
C ILE A 331 -6.17 -11.40 29.02
N GLY A 332 -4.94 -11.88 28.81
CA GLY A 332 -3.92 -11.27 27.96
C GLY A 332 -2.66 -10.82 28.71
N LYS A 333 -2.38 -11.33 29.93
CA LYS A 333 -1.08 -11.11 30.60
C LYS A 333 -0.10 -12.26 30.32
N ASN A 334 -0.60 -13.48 30.13
CA ASN A 334 0.21 -14.68 29.92
C ASN A 334 0.10 -15.20 28.49
N PHE A 335 1.12 -15.91 27.99
CA PHE A 335 1.06 -16.58 26.69
C PHE A 335 -0.10 -17.59 26.59
N LYS A 336 -0.48 -18.22 27.71
CA LYS A 336 -1.65 -19.12 27.80
C LYS A 336 -2.99 -18.41 27.49
N ASP A 337 -3.03 -17.09 27.58
CA ASP A 337 -4.22 -16.28 27.28
C ASP A 337 -4.36 -15.97 25.79
N PHE A 338 -3.32 -16.18 24.97
CA PHE A 338 -3.29 -15.90 23.53
C PHE A 338 -4.40 -16.63 22.75
N PRO A 339 -4.53 -17.98 22.80
CA PRO A 339 -5.57 -18.66 22.02
C PRO A 339 -6.99 -18.29 22.46
N ILE A 340 -7.20 -17.99 23.75
CA ILE A 340 -8.48 -17.53 24.29
C ILE A 340 -8.79 -16.13 23.76
N SER A 341 -7.81 -15.22 23.76
CA SER A 341 -7.95 -13.86 23.23
C SER A 341 -8.24 -13.88 21.72
N LEU A 342 -7.56 -14.75 20.97
CA LEU A 342 -7.79 -14.91 19.54
C LEU A 342 -9.20 -15.45 19.27
N LEU A 343 -9.65 -16.45 20.02
CA LEU A 343 -10.99 -17.02 19.89
C LEU A 343 -12.10 -16.01 20.24
N ILE A 344 -11.88 -15.11 21.20
CA ILE A 344 -12.80 -14.00 21.51
C ILE A 344 -12.97 -13.09 20.28
N LEU A 345 -11.86 -12.66 19.66
CA LEU A 345 -11.90 -11.81 18.47
C LEU A 345 -12.53 -12.52 17.27
N LEU A 346 -12.11 -13.76 16.97
CA LEU A 346 -12.65 -14.54 15.85
C LEU A 346 -14.14 -14.91 16.01
N ARG A 347 -14.68 -14.86 17.23
CA ARG A 347 -16.10 -15.12 17.53
C ARG A 347 -16.97 -13.86 17.49
N ASN A 348 -16.39 -12.65 17.48
CA ASN A 348 -17.12 -11.40 17.33
C ASN A 348 -17.61 -11.24 15.87
N PRO A 349 -18.94 -11.34 15.60
CA PRO A 349 -19.44 -11.37 14.23
C PRO A 349 -19.28 -10.03 13.51
N VAL A 350 -19.34 -8.91 14.24
CA VAL A 350 -19.15 -7.56 13.68
C VAL A 350 -17.71 -7.39 13.21
N LEU A 351 -16.74 -7.81 14.03
CA LEU A 351 -15.32 -7.77 13.69
C LEU A 351 -15.03 -8.62 12.45
N MET A 352 -15.48 -9.87 12.41
CA MET A 352 -15.21 -10.76 11.27
C MET A 352 -15.86 -10.27 9.98
N CYS A 353 -17.07 -9.70 10.03
CA CYS A 353 -17.69 -9.07 8.85
C CYS A 353 -16.86 -7.89 8.33
N LEU A 354 -16.39 -7.00 9.20
CA LEU A 354 -15.53 -5.86 8.82
C LEU A 354 -14.17 -6.32 8.28
N ILE A 355 -13.58 -7.38 8.84
CA ILE A 355 -12.32 -7.95 8.35
C ILE A 355 -12.48 -8.53 6.94
N ILE A 356 -13.53 -9.33 6.69
CA ILE A 356 -13.80 -9.92 5.37
C ILE A 356 -14.07 -8.83 4.32
N ALA A 357 -14.86 -7.81 4.67
CA ALA A 357 -15.07 -6.63 3.82
C ALA A 357 -13.74 -5.93 3.49
N SER A 358 -12.88 -5.66 4.49
CA SER A 358 -11.58 -5.03 4.27
C SER A 358 -10.62 -5.88 3.42
N SER A 359 -10.71 -7.20 3.51
CA SER A 359 -9.92 -8.13 2.71
C SER A 359 -10.38 -8.14 1.24
N SER A 360 -11.69 -8.06 1.00
CA SER A 360 -12.25 -7.99 -0.36
C SER A 360 -11.96 -6.65 -1.04
N GLU A 361 -11.98 -5.53 -0.30
CA GLU A 361 -11.50 -4.23 -0.82
C GLU A 361 -9.99 -4.23 -1.10
N ALA A 362 -9.18 -4.88 -0.25
CA ALA A 362 -7.75 -5.05 -0.50
C ALA A 362 -7.45 -5.88 -1.75
N LEU A 363 -8.24 -6.94 -2.02
CA LEU A 363 -8.16 -7.77 -3.22
C LEU A 363 -8.34 -6.93 -4.50
N VAL A 364 -9.40 -6.11 -4.55
CA VAL A 364 -9.67 -5.20 -5.68
C VAL A 364 -8.57 -4.15 -5.82
N THR A 365 -8.12 -3.60 -4.70
CA THR A 365 -7.10 -2.54 -4.66
C THR A 365 -5.76 -3.04 -5.19
N THR A 366 -5.29 -4.21 -4.76
CA THR A 366 -4.03 -4.78 -5.26
C THR A 366 -4.14 -5.31 -6.69
N GLY A 367 -5.27 -5.94 -7.04
CA GLY A 367 -5.55 -6.34 -8.42
C GLY A 367 -5.44 -5.19 -9.42
N PHE A 368 -6.06 -4.04 -9.13
CA PHE A 368 -5.91 -2.86 -9.98
C PHE A 368 -4.52 -2.20 -9.86
N ALA A 369 -3.91 -2.16 -8.67
CA ALA A 369 -2.56 -1.60 -8.54
C ALA A 369 -1.52 -2.32 -9.41
N THR A 370 -1.62 -3.64 -9.56
CA THR A 370 -0.74 -4.42 -10.45
C THR A 370 -1.14 -4.32 -11.92
N PHE A 371 -2.43 -4.40 -12.26
CA PHE A 371 -2.87 -4.62 -13.65
C PHE A 371 -3.47 -3.40 -14.37
N LEU A 372 -3.74 -2.28 -13.69
CA LEU A 372 -4.22 -1.05 -14.34
C LEU A 372 -3.27 -0.52 -15.44
N PRO A 373 -1.92 -0.51 -15.27
CA PRO A 373 -1.01 -0.14 -16.35
C PRO A 373 -1.18 -1.04 -17.59
N LYS A 374 -1.27 -2.36 -17.39
CA LYS A 374 -1.45 -3.36 -18.46
C LYS A 374 -2.81 -3.24 -19.15
N PHE A 375 -3.85 -2.86 -18.41
CA PHE A 375 -5.16 -2.51 -18.95
C PHE A 375 -5.08 -1.26 -19.85
N ILE A 376 -4.44 -0.19 -19.38
CA ILE A 376 -4.29 1.07 -20.14
C ILE A 376 -3.45 0.83 -21.42
N GLU A 377 -2.37 0.07 -21.30
CA GLU A 377 -1.49 -0.32 -22.40
C GLU A 377 -2.23 -1.11 -23.49
N ASN A 378 -3.09 -2.07 -23.12
CA ASN A 378 -3.77 -2.93 -24.07
C ASN A 378 -5.03 -2.30 -24.69
N GLN A 379 -5.85 -1.59 -23.91
CA GLN A 379 -7.07 -0.93 -24.43
C GLN A 379 -6.76 0.29 -25.29
N PHE A 380 -5.79 1.12 -24.86
CA PHE A 380 -5.54 2.42 -25.49
C PHE A 380 -4.20 2.48 -26.26
N GLY A 381 -3.52 1.32 -26.42
CA GLY A 381 -2.27 1.14 -27.17
C GLY A 381 -1.17 2.10 -26.73
N LYS A 382 -1.09 2.38 -25.43
CA LYS A 382 -0.08 3.25 -24.84
C LYS A 382 1.19 2.45 -24.53
N THR A 383 2.33 3.13 -24.49
CA THR A 383 3.59 2.51 -24.05
C THR A 383 3.47 2.08 -22.58
N SER A 384 4.18 1.01 -22.20
CA SER A 384 4.09 0.47 -20.84
C SER A 384 4.51 1.50 -19.78
N SER A 385 5.57 2.27 -20.07
CA SER A 385 6.03 3.38 -19.22
C SER A 385 4.97 4.45 -18.99
N PHE A 386 4.39 5.01 -20.06
CA PHE A 386 3.33 6.02 -19.96
C PHE A 386 2.07 5.48 -19.26
N SER A 387 1.74 4.21 -19.48
CA SER A 387 0.61 3.52 -18.84
C SER A 387 0.83 3.33 -17.33
N ALA A 388 2.07 3.03 -16.92
CA ALA A 388 2.46 2.96 -15.52
C ALA A 388 2.43 4.35 -14.85
N THR A 389 2.93 5.39 -15.52
CA THR A 389 2.83 6.78 -15.03
C THR A 389 1.38 7.22 -14.84
N LEU A 390 0.49 6.95 -15.81
CA LEU A 390 -0.94 7.23 -15.68
C LEU A 390 -1.59 6.42 -14.55
N GLY A 391 -1.27 5.14 -14.42
CA GLY A 391 -1.75 4.28 -13.34
C GLY A 391 -1.39 4.84 -11.96
N GLY A 392 -0.13 5.22 -11.74
CA GLY A 392 0.33 5.84 -10.50
C GLY A 392 -0.32 7.21 -10.22
N LEU A 393 -0.40 8.06 -11.25
CA LEU A 393 -0.99 9.40 -11.17
C LEU A 393 -2.50 9.39 -10.87
N VAL A 394 -3.23 8.34 -11.30
CA VAL A 394 -4.63 8.16 -10.93
C VAL A 394 -4.77 7.50 -9.56
N LEU A 395 -4.07 6.39 -9.30
CA LEU A 395 -4.29 5.59 -8.10
C LEU A 395 -3.85 6.30 -6.81
N VAL A 396 -2.63 6.85 -6.76
CA VAL A 396 -2.07 7.33 -5.49
C VAL A 396 -2.75 8.62 -4.99
N PRO A 397 -2.95 9.67 -5.81
CA PRO A 397 -3.65 10.87 -5.35
C PRO A 397 -5.12 10.59 -5.01
N ALA A 398 -5.82 9.73 -5.76
CA ALA A 398 -7.17 9.31 -5.42
C ALA A 398 -7.24 8.57 -4.07
N ALA A 399 -6.28 7.69 -3.81
CA ALA A 399 -6.19 6.95 -2.55
C ALA A 399 -5.92 7.88 -1.35
N VAL A 400 -4.96 8.80 -1.50
CA VAL A 400 -4.62 9.84 -0.50
C VAL A 400 -5.84 10.72 -0.20
N LEU A 401 -6.52 11.22 -1.24
CA LEU A 401 -7.73 12.05 -1.07
C LEU A 401 -8.86 11.28 -0.39
N GLY A 402 -9.11 10.02 -0.77
CA GLY A 402 -10.16 9.20 -0.16
C GLY A 402 -9.97 8.98 1.35
N GLN A 403 -8.74 8.67 1.78
CA GLN A 403 -8.41 8.51 3.21
C GLN A 403 -8.59 9.83 3.99
N VAL A 404 -8.08 10.95 3.46
CA VAL A 404 -8.17 12.25 4.15
C VAL A 404 -9.62 12.76 4.19
N ILE A 405 -10.37 12.66 3.09
CA ILE A 405 -11.78 13.10 3.03
C ILE A 405 -12.65 12.27 3.98
N SER A 406 -12.48 10.95 4.03
CA SER A 406 -13.25 10.09 4.96
C SER A 406 -12.91 10.37 6.42
N GLY A 407 -11.62 10.55 6.76
CA GLY A 407 -11.19 10.95 8.10
C GLY A 407 -11.75 12.32 8.54
N ILE A 408 -11.74 13.31 7.65
CA ILE A 408 -12.37 14.62 7.89
C ILE A 408 -13.87 14.46 8.11
N LEU A 409 -14.58 13.72 7.25
CA LEU A 409 -16.04 13.64 7.26
C LEU A 409 -16.55 12.89 8.50
N VAL A 410 -15.98 11.73 8.84
CA VAL A 410 -16.31 10.98 10.06
C VAL A 410 -16.04 11.83 11.31
N SER A 411 -14.94 12.59 11.33
CA SER A 411 -14.59 13.46 12.46
C SER A 411 -15.51 14.69 12.58
N LYS A 412 -15.87 15.33 11.47
CA LYS A 412 -16.72 16.55 11.46
C LYS A 412 -18.18 16.21 11.77
N CYS A 413 -18.69 15.12 11.22
CA CYS A 413 -20.04 14.61 11.51
C CYS A 413 -20.15 13.89 12.87
N LYS A 414 -19.04 13.72 13.61
CA LYS A 414 -18.98 13.07 14.94
C LYS A 414 -19.65 11.68 14.97
N MET A 415 -19.47 10.88 13.92
CA MET A 415 -20.23 9.64 13.73
C MET A 415 -20.01 8.61 14.85
N ASP A 416 -21.12 8.02 15.32
CA ASP A 416 -21.15 6.79 16.11
C ASP A 416 -20.84 5.56 15.23
N LEU A 417 -20.53 4.42 15.85
CA LEU A 417 -20.20 3.19 15.12
C LEU A 417 -21.27 2.76 14.10
N LYS A 418 -22.57 2.91 14.40
CA LYS A 418 -23.65 2.52 13.46
C LYS A 418 -23.73 3.47 12.27
N SER A 419 -23.45 4.76 12.46
CA SER A 419 -23.34 5.73 11.35
C SER A 419 -22.07 5.54 10.52
N ILE A 420 -20.94 5.15 11.13
CA ILE A 420 -19.71 4.80 10.40
C ILE A 420 -19.95 3.60 9.47
N ILE A 421 -20.61 2.55 9.94
CA ILE A 421 -20.89 1.37 9.09
C ILE A 421 -21.90 1.71 7.98
N LYS A 422 -22.93 2.53 8.25
CA LYS A 422 -23.81 3.07 7.20
C LYS A 422 -23.07 3.91 6.15
N PHE A 423 -22.10 4.72 6.57
CA PHE A 423 -21.28 5.52 5.67
C PHE A 423 -20.45 4.63 4.72
N MET A 424 -19.88 3.54 5.22
CA MET A 424 -19.17 2.55 4.39
C MET A 424 -20.07 1.90 3.33
N ILE A 425 -21.32 1.55 3.66
CA ILE A 425 -22.29 1.04 2.67
C ILE A 425 -22.48 2.06 1.54
N SER A 426 -22.61 3.34 1.87
CA SER A 426 -22.77 4.42 0.89
C SER A 426 -21.55 4.56 -0.01
N THR A 427 -20.33 4.65 0.55
CA THR A 427 -19.09 4.82 -0.24
C THR A 427 -18.80 3.62 -1.13
N CYS A 428 -18.97 2.38 -0.64
CA CYS A 428 -18.79 1.18 -1.44
C CYS A 428 -19.83 1.04 -2.56
N SER A 429 -21.08 1.48 -2.32
CA SER A 429 -22.14 1.50 -3.35
C SER A 429 -21.85 2.52 -4.46
N VAL A 430 -21.35 3.72 -4.11
CA VAL A 430 -20.92 4.71 -5.11
C VAL A 430 -19.69 4.22 -5.89
N ALA A 431 -18.72 3.59 -5.23
CA ALA A 431 -17.57 2.98 -5.91
C ALA A 431 -17.98 1.87 -6.89
N LEU A 432 -18.94 1.01 -6.52
CA LEU A 432 -19.52 -0.01 -7.41
C LEU A 432 -20.19 0.60 -8.65
N LEU A 433 -20.96 1.69 -8.47
CA LEU A 433 -21.59 2.40 -9.58
C LEU A 433 -20.55 3.01 -10.53
N LEU A 434 -19.52 3.68 -9.99
CA LEU A 434 -18.47 4.31 -10.79
C LEU A 434 -17.60 3.26 -11.53
N ASN A 435 -17.42 2.06 -10.97
CA ASN A 435 -16.75 0.94 -11.65
C ASN A 435 -17.50 0.42 -12.89
N THR A 436 -18.72 0.87 -13.19
CA THR A 436 -19.35 0.61 -14.49
C THR A 436 -18.64 1.30 -15.67
N VAL A 437 -17.74 2.25 -15.41
CA VAL A 437 -16.92 2.95 -16.41
C VAL A 437 -16.20 1.99 -17.38
N PHE A 438 -15.80 0.80 -16.91
CA PHE A 438 -15.11 -0.20 -17.74
C PHE A 438 -15.92 -0.59 -18.99
N LEU A 439 -17.26 -0.63 -18.92
CA LEU A 439 -18.11 -0.92 -20.08
C LEU A 439 -18.03 0.15 -21.17
N PHE A 440 -17.92 1.41 -20.76
CA PHE A 440 -17.83 2.58 -21.66
C PHE A 440 -16.40 2.83 -22.15
N ALA A 441 -15.40 2.31 -21.43
CA ALA A 441 -13.98 2.39 -21.77
C ALA A 441 -13.50 1.27 -22.72
N LYS A 442 -14.43 0.46 -23.25
CA LYS A 442 -14.16 -0.70 -24.10
C LYS A 442 -13.64 -0.29 -25.48
N CYS A 443 -12.39 -0.65 -25.77
CA CYS A 443 -11.78 -0.48 -27.09
C CYS A 443 -11.77 -1.83 -27.84
N ARG A 444 -11.81 -1.82 -29.18
CA ARG A 444 -11.55 -3.02 -29.99
C ARG A 444 -10.05 -3.25 -30.12
N ASN A 445 -9.63 -4.45 -30.49
CA ASN A 445 -8.25 -4.71 -30.90
C ASN A 445 -7.97 -4.09 -32.28
N GLU A 446 -6.82 -3.43 -32.41
CA GLU A 446 -6.21 -3.05 -33.68
C GLU A 446 -5.86 -4.28 -34.55
N PRO A 447 -5.85 -4.17 -35.89
CA PRO A 447 -5.51 -5.28 -36.78
C PRO A 447 -4.04 -5.70 -36.61
N PHE A 448 -3.81 -6.99 -36.38
CA PHE A 448 -2.50 -7.58 -36.15
C PHE A 448 -2.26 -8.73 -37.14
N ALA A 449 -1.18 -8.63 -37.94
CA ALA A 449 -0.84 -9.58 -38.98
C ALA A 449 -0.49 -10.98 -38.42
N GLY A 450 -1.20 -12.00 -38.89
CA GLY A 450 -1.08 -13.38 -38.43
C GLY A 450 -1.85 -13.70 -37.15
N VAL A 451 -2.53 -12.72 -36.52
CA VAL A 451 -3.30 -12.93 -35.28
C VAL A 451 -4.79 -12.63 -35.48
N SER A 452 -5.14 -11.42 -35.91
CA SER A 452 -6.53 -11.02 -36.20
C SER A 452 -6.83 -10.94 -37.70
N GLU A 453 -5.82 -10.65 -38.53
CA GLU A 453 -5.92 -10.59 -39.98
C GLU A 453 -4.76 -11.36 -40.64
N THR A 454 -4.86 -11.66 -41.93
CA THR A 454 -3.81 -12.32 -42.71
C THR A 454 -2.81 -11.30 -43.28
N TYR A 455 -1.63 -11.76 -43.71
CA TYR A 455 -0.58 -10.93 -44.28
C TYR A 455 -0.97 -10.47 -45.70
N ASN A 456 -1.74 -9.39 -45.80
CA ASN A 456 -2.27 -8.85 -47.06
C ASN A 456 -2.95 -9.94 -47.91
N GLY A 457 -3.85 -10.72 -47.29
CA GLY A 457 -4.51 -11.88 -47.91
C GLY A 457 -3.70 -13.18 -47.96
N THR A 458 -2.42 -13.18 -47.55
CA THR A 458 -1.55 -14.37 -47.56
C THR A 458 -1.30 -14.95 -46.15
N GLY A 459 -0.94 -16.24 -46.09
CA GLY A 459 -0.75 -16.95 -44.82
C GLY A 459 -2.08 -17.36 -44.15
N THR A 460 -2.00 -17.79 -42.89
CA THR A 460 -3.15 -18.28 -42.11
C THR A 460 -3.28 -17.54 -40.78
N LEU A 461 -4.53 -17.40 -40.30
CA LEU A 461 -4.81 -16.89 -38.97
C LEU A 461 -4.15 -17.76 -37.89
N ARG A 462 -3.59 -17.13 -36.86
CA ARG A 462 -2.76 -17.72 -35.80
C ARG A 462 -1.38 -18.25 -36.27
N ASN A 463 -0.92 -17.84 -37.45
CA ASN A 463 0.47 -18.07 -37.87
C ASN A 463 1.17 -16.73 -38.17
N LEU A 464 2.27 -16.46 -37.47
CA LEU A 464 3.10 -15.27 -37.69
C LEU A 464 3.95 -15.39 -38.96
N THR A 465 4.15 -16.61 -39.49
CA THR A 465 4.97 -16.88 -40.67
C THR A 465 4.10 -16.87 -41.94
N ALA A 466 4.50 -16.09 -42.93
CA ALA A 466 3.82 -15.91 -44.22
C ALA A 466 4.85 -15.86 -45.37
N PRO A 467 4.44 -16.02 -46.65
CA PRO A 467 5.37 -16.07 -47.78
C PRO A 467 6.31 -14.85 -47.91
N CYS A 468 5.91 -13.70 -47.35
CA CYS A 468 6.71 -12.48 -47.35
C CYS A 468 7.87 -12.47 -46.33
N ASN A 469 7.77 -13.19 -45.20
CA ASN A 469 8.79 -13.24 -44.13
C ASN A 469 9.45 -14.62 -43.95
N ALA A 470 9.00 -15.65 -44.68
CA ALA A 470 9.54 -17.01 -44.59
C ALA A 470 11.08 -17.10 -44.77
N ASN A 471 11.66 -16.22 -45.59
CA ASN A 471 13.10 -16.20 -45.88
C ASN A 471 13.94 -15.42 -44.85
N CYS A 472 13.34 -14.88 -43.78
CA CYS A 472 14.00 -14.02 -42.79
C CYS A 472 14.47 -14.75 -41.51
N GLY A 473 14.13 -16.04 -41.33
CA GLY A 473 14.57 -16.82 -40.16
C GLY A 473 14.06 -16.33 -38.79
N CYS A 474 12.95 -15.59 -38.74
CA CYS A 474 12.56 -14.81 -37.56
C CYS A 474 12.27 -15.63 -36.29
N LEU A 475 13.00 -15.29 -35.22
CA LEU A 475 12.80 -15.80 -33.85
C LEU A 475 11.47 -15.29 -33.26
N ARG A 476 10.69 -16.21 -32.66
CA ARG A 476 9.41 -15.88 -31.97
C ARG A 476 9.59 -15.34 -30.56
N SER A 477 10.77 -15.48 -29.97
CA SER A 477 11.16 -14.96 -28.65
C SER A 477 11.38 -13.44 -28.61
N MET A 478 11.47 -12.76 -29.77
CA MET A 478 11.80 -11.33 -29.87
C MET A 478 10.61 -10.48 -30.33
N TYR A 479 9.72 -10.13 -29.40
CA TYR A 479 8.58 -9.24 -29.65
C TYR A 479 8.98 -7.77 -29.62
N TYR A 480 9.03 -7.15 -30.80
CA TYR A 480 9.34 -5.73 -30.99
C TYR A 480 8.31 -5.11 -31.94
N PRO A 481 7.08 -4.85 -31.48
CA PRO A 481 5.97 -4.51 -32.37
C PRO A 481 6.28 -3.28 -33.21
N VAL A 482 5.94 -3.37 -34.50
CA VAL A 482 6.03 -2.25 -35.44
C VAL A 482 4.66 -2.02 -36.07
N CYS A 483 4.32 -0.75 -36.32
CA CYS A 483 3.12 -0.38 -37.06
C CYS A 483 3.48 -0.13 -38.52
N GLY A 484 2.85 -0.87 -39.43
CA GLY A 484 3.00 -0.68 -40.87
C GLY A 484 2.25 0.55 -41.39
N ARG A 485 2.64 1.05 -42.56
CA ARG A 485 1.99 2.19 -43.23
C ARG A 485 0.52 1.91 -43.63
N ASP A 486 0.15 0.64 -43.74
CA ASP A 486 -1.22 0.13 -43.88
C ASP A 486 -2.05 0.17 -42.59
N ARG A 487 -1.46 0.57 -41.46
CA ARG A 487 -2.03 0.58 -40.09
C ARG A 487 -2.24 -0.81 -39.49
N VAL A 488 -1.59 -1.84 -40.03
CA VAL A 488 -1.54 -3.18 -39.44
C VAL A 488 -0.33 -3.29 -38.50
N GLN A 489 -0.50 -3.94 -37.36
CA GLN A 489 0.59 -4.21 -36.42
C GLN A 489 1.28 -5.55 -36.74
N TYR A 490 2.60 -5.55 -36.69
CA TYR A 490 3.46 -6.72 -36.93
C TYR A 490 4.24 -7.09 -35.66
N PHE A 491 4.60 -8.37 -35.50
CA PHE A 491 5.22 -8.90 -34.28
C PHE A 491 6.65 -8.37 -34.03
N SER A 492 7.46 -8.24 -35.09
CA SER A 492 8.79 -7.65 -35.05
C SER A 492 9.16 -7.07 -36.42
N PRO A 493 10.25 -6.28 -36.55
CA PRO A 493 10.73 -5.81 -37.85
C PRO A 493 11.07 -6.97 -38.79
N CYS A 494 11.56 -8.09 -38.25
CA CYS A 494 11.78 -9.32 -38.99
C CYS A 494 10.48 -9.91 -39.55
N PHE A 495 9.41 -10.02 -38.73
CA PHE A 495 8.11 -10.52 -39.22
C PHE A 495 7.40 -9.55 -40.18
N ALA A 496 7.71 -8.25 -40.12
CA ALA A 496 7.35 -7.28 -41.16
C ALA A 496 8.21 -7.38 -42.44
N GLY A 497 9.28 -8.19 -42.40
CA GLY A 497 10.20 -8.41 -43.51
C GLY A 497 11.20 -7.27 -43.76
N CYS A 498 11.40 -6.38 -42.79
CA CYS A 498 12.19 -5.16 -42.91
C CYS A 498 13.70 -5.43 -42.88
N LYS A 499 14.41 -4.96 -43.90
CA LYS A 499 15.86 -5.21 -44.09
C LYS A 499 16.76 -4.11 -43.55
N SER A 500 16.26 -2.90 -43.35
CA SER A 500 17.05 -1.77 -42.84
C SER A 500 16.23 -0.86 -41.95
N TYR A 501 16.94 -0.07 -41.13
CA TYR A 501 16.35 0.97 -40.29
C TYR A 501 17.20 2.23 -40.29
N LEU A 502 16.54 3.35 -40.02
CA LEU A 502 17.13 4.64 -39.68
C LEU A 502 16.63 5.05 -38.28
N VAL A 503 17.33 5.97 -37.63
CA VAL A 503 16.90 6.57 -36.36
C VAL A 503 16.60 8.04 -36.62
N ASP A 504 15.37 8.46 -36.32
CA ASP A 504 14.94 9.85 -36.45
C ASP A 504 15.48 10.72 -35.30
N SER A 505 15.43 12.03 -35.49
CA SER A 505 15.67 13.09 -34.50
C SER A 505 14.96 12.89 -33.14
N ASN A 506 13.82 12.17 -33.11
CA ASN A 506 13.11 11.80 -31.88
C ASN A 506 13.52 10.42 -31.30
N MET A 507 14.67 9.88 -31.67
CA MET A 507 15.19 8.54 -31.28
C MET A 507 14.32 7.34 -31.71
N THR A 508 13.26 7.55 -32.49
CA THR A 508 12.41 6.48 -33.02
C THR A 508 13.08 5.72 -34.16
N LYS A 509 13.06 4.38 -34.11
CA LYS A 509 13.51 3.52 -35.22
C LYS A 509 12.45 3.51 -36.33
N ILE A 510 12.85 3.93 -37.52
CA ILE A 510 12.05 3.93 -38.75
C ILE A 510 12.57 2.80 -39.64
N TYR A 511 11.69 1.93 -40.13
CA TYR A 511 12.04 0.74 -40.89
C TYR A 511 11.67 0.85 -42.38
N HIS A 512 12.52 0.25 -43.22
CA HIS A 512 12.44 0.31 -44.67
C HIS A 512 12.69 -1.09 -45.31
N ASN A 513 12.24 -1.24 -46.55
CA ASN A 513 12.32 -2.45 -47.37
C ASN A 513 11.70 -3.66 -46.65
N CYS A 514 10.42 -3.53 -46.32
CA CYS A 514 9.59 -4.41 -45.50
C CYS A 514 8.63 -5.23 -46.37
N SER A 515 9.01 -6.46 -46.73
CA SER A 515 8.29 -7.30 -47.71
C SER A 515 6.84 -7.66 -47.34
N CYS A 516 6.43 -7.54 -46.08
CA CYS A 516 5.09 -7.95 -45.61
C CYS A 516 4.06 -6.82 -45.50
N ILE A 517 4.43 -5.57 -45.80
CA ILE A 517 3.57 -4.40 -45.58
C ILE A 517 2.76 -4.08 -46.84
N GLY A 518 1.47 -3.79 -46.66
CA GLY A 518 0.57 -3.43 -47.74
C GLY A 518 0.96 -2.11 -48.40
N LYS A 519 0.99 -2.08 -49.75
CA LYS A 519 1.09 -0.81 -50.49
C LYS A 519 -0.17 0.02 -50.17
N PRO A 520 -0.03 1.29 -49.76
CA PRO A 520 -1.18 2.10 -49.35
C PRO A 520 -2.15 2.33 -50.51
N VAL A 521 -3.44 2.48 -50.18
CA VAL A 521 -4.42 3.05 -51.09
C VAL A 521 -3.93 4.45 -51.48
N ARG A 522 -3.90 4.74 -52.79
CA ARG A 522 -3.40 6.01 -53.32
C ARG A 522 -4.33 7.18 -52.96
N GLU A 523 -4.04 7.86 -51.85
CA GLU A 523 -4.30 9.30 -51.77
C GLU A 523 -3.29 10.02 -52.67
N ASN A 524 -3.74 11.07 -53.36
CA ASN A 524 -3.03 11.59 -54.53
C ASN A 524 -1.83 12.47 -54.18
N GLY A 525 -0.65 12.11 -54.70
CA GLY A 525 0.32 13.11 -55.16
C GLY A 525 1.44 13.55 -54.21
N SER A 526 2.23 12.62 -53.67
CA SER A 526 3.65 12.88 -53.35
C SER A 526 4.49 11.59 -53.36
N GLU A 527 5.58 11.58 -54.13
CA GLU A 527 6.62 10.52 -54.09
C GLU A 527 7.74 10.91 -53.11
N ASP A 528 7.37 11.28 -51.89
CA ASP A 528 8.31 11.45 -50.79
C ASP A 528 8.66 10.10 -50.14
N PHE A 529 9.85 10.00 -49.54
CA PHE A 529 10.43 8.81 -48.90
C PHE A 529 9.75 8.44 -47.56
N LEU A 530 8.42 8.32 -47.59
CA LEU A 530 7.56 7.95 -46.48
C LEU A 530 7.69 6.45 -46.16
N PHE A 531 8.50 6.20 -45.14
CA PHE A 531 8.71 4.97 -44.35
C PHE A 531 7.65 3.87 -44.43
N GLU A 532 8.11 2.63 -44.29
CA GLU A 532 7.25 1.44 -44.42
C GLU A 532 6.69 0.98 -43.07
N ALA A 533 7.49 1.07 -41.99
CA ALA A 533 7.02 0.88 -40.62
C ALA A 533 7.72 1.79 -39.60
N ILE A 534 7.06 2.04 -38.46
CA ILE A 534 7.61 2.76 -37.30
C ILE A 534 7.65 1.81 -36.10
N SER A 535 8.69 1.92 -35.26
CA SER A 535 8.77 1.22 -33.98
C SER A 535 7.62 1.57 -33.02
N GLY A 536 6.89 0.56 -32.54
CA GLY A 536 5.80 0.70 -31.58
C GLY A 536 4.50 0.02 -32.02
N LYS A 537 3.55 -0.05 -31.09
CA LYS A 537 2.17 -0.48 -31.37
C LYS A 537 1.46 0.54 -32.27
N CYS A 538 0.48 0.11 -33.06
CA CYS A 538 -0.29 1.03 -33.88
C CYS A 538 -1.12 2.02 -33.03
N PRO A 539 -1.30 3.28 -33.47
CA PRO A 539 -2.03 4.29 -32.70
C PRO A 539 -3.54 3.99 -32.68
N THR A 540 -4.06 3.67 -31.50
CA THR A 540 -5.48 3.35 -31.32
C THR A 540 -6.38 4.53 -31.63
N GLN A 541 -7.57 4.25 -32.17
CA GLN A 541 -8.59 5.27 -32.42
C GLN A 541 -9.43 5.58 -31.15
N CYS A 542 -9.11 4.97 -30.02
CA CYS A 542 -9.96 4.94 -28.83
C CYS A 542 -9.83 6.23 -27.97
N ARG A 543 -10.76 7.17 -28.17
CA ARG A 543 -10.75 8.49 -27.49
C ARG A 543 -11.27 8.49 -26.04
N PHE A 544 -11.69 7.34 -25.49
CA PHE A 544 -12.31 7.26 -24.17
C PHE A 544 -11.35 7.34 -22.98
N LEU A 545 -10.02 7.29 -23.20
CA LEU A 545 -9.01 7.29 -22.14
C LEU A 545 -9.19 8.41 -21.08
N PRO A 546 -9.41 9.70 -21.42
CA PRO A 546 -9.54 10.75 -20.40
C PRO A 546 -10.81 10.60 -19.55
N ILE A 547 -11.90 10.12 -20.16
CA ILE A 547 -13.18 9.87 -19.48
C ILE A 547 -13.02 8.68 -18.52
N PHE A 548 -12.38 7.60 -18.98
CA PHE A 548 -12.06 6.43 -18.16
C PHE A 548 -11.24 6.83 -16.93
N LEU A 549 -10.10 7.51 -17.13
CA LEU A 549 -9.21 7.93 -16.04
C LEU A 549 -9.93 8.84 -15.04
N THR A 550 -10.77 9.77 -15.52
CA THR A 550 -11.50 10.72 -14.66
C THR A 550 -12.55 10.01 -13.78
N ILE A 551 -13.37 9.13 -14.35
CA ILE A 551 -14.42 8.43 -13.59
C ILE A 551 -13.79 7.35 -12.68
N PHE A 552 -12.77 6.65 -13.16
CA PHE A 552 -12.03 5.67 -12.36
C PHE A 552 -11.27 6.32 -11.19
N PHE A 553 -10.72 7.53 -11.37
CA PHE A 553 -10.16 8.33 -10.26
C PHE A 553 -11.18 8.51 -9.12
N PHE A 554 -12.42 8.91 -9.43
CA PHE A 554 -13.47 9.01 -8.42
C PHE A 554 -13.87 7.65 -7.84
N ALA A 555 -13.91 6.58 -8.64
CA ALA A 555 -14.15 5.22 -8.14
C ALA A 555 -13.09 4.78 -7.10
N VAL A 556 -11.82 5.15 -7.32
CA VAL A 556 -10.72 4.92 -6.39
C VAL A 556 -10.84 5.81 -5.15
N VAL A 557 -11.20 7.11 -5.28
CA VAL A 557 -11.48 7.99 -4.12
C VAL A 557 -12.56 7.36 -3.22
N PHE A 558 -13.72 6.98 -3.78
CA PHE A 558 -14.80 6.37 -3.01
C PHE A 558 -14.44 4.98 -2.44
N THR A 559 -13.52 4.25 -3.07
CA THR A 559 -12.98 3.00 -2.54
C THR A 559 -12.12 3.25 -1.31
N PHE A 560 -11.14 4.16 -1.39
CA PHE A 560 -10.28 4.48 -0.24
C PHE A 560 -11.01 5.22 0.88
N MET A 561 -12.13 5.91 0.58
CA MET A 561 -13.02 6.47 1.60
C MET A 561 -13.63 5.43 2.56
N ALA A 562 -13.65 4.13 2.22
CA ALA A 562 -14.13 3.09 3.13
C ALA A 562 -13.06 2.61 4.14
N VAL A 563 -11.78 2.80 3.86
CA VAL A 563 -10.67 2.13 4.59
C VAL A 563 -10.47 2.71 6.00
N THR A 564 -10.33 4.02 6.13
CA THR A 564 -10.24 4.69 7.44
C THR A 564 -11.48 4.43 8.32
N PRO A 565 -12.73 4.58 7.83
CA PRO A 565 -13.93 4.12 8.52
C PRO A 565 -13.87 2.67 9.01
N THR A 566 -13.34 1.75 8.20
CA THR A 566 -13.23 0.32 8.57
C THR A 566 -12.30 0.12 9.76
N THR A 567 -11.10 0.70 9.73
CA THR A 567 -10.13 0.63 10.84
C THR A 567 -10.70 1.27 12.12
N VAL A 568 -11.37 2.41 12.01
CA VAL A 568 -12.02 3.08 13.16
C VAL A 568 -13.18 2.25 13.70
N ALA A 569 -13.97 1.59 12.84
CA ALA A 569 -15.04 0.69 13.25
C ALA A 569 -14.51 -0.53 14.02
N ILE A 570 -13.42 -1.14 13.54
CA ILE A 570 -12.73 -2.27 14.19
C ILE A 570 -12.20 -1.87 15.58
N LEU A 571 -11.57 -0.70 15.72
CA LEU A 571 -11.07 -0.18 17.00
C LEU A 571 -12.17 0.20 18.02
N ARG A 572 -13.41 0.35 17.55
CA ARG A 572 -14.59 0.68 18.35
C ARG A 572 -15.40 -0.55 18.76
N CYS A 573 -15.51 -1.58 17.90
CA CYS A 573 -16.34 -2.76 18.18
C CYS A 573 -15.67 -3.82 19.08
N VAL A 574 -14.40 -3.62 19.47
CA VAL A 574 -13.62 -4.54 20.32
C VAL A 574 -13.24 -3.91 21.66
N PRO A 575 -13.02 -4.71 22.73
CA PRO A 575 -12.54 -4.20 24.02
C PRO A 575 -11.21 -3.44 23.91
N HIS A 576 -11.06 -2.36 24.68
CA HIS A 576 -9.87 -1.50 24.67
C HIS A 576 -8.55 -2.28 24.76
N LYS A 577 -8.42 -3.18 25.75
CA LYS A 577 -7.24 -4.03 26.00
C LYS A 577 -6.99 -5.15 24.95
N GLN A 578 -7.61 -5.06 23.76
CA GLN A 578 -7.44 -5.96 22.60
C GLN A 578 -7.31 -5.22 21.26
N ARG A 579 -7.30 -3.87 21.23
CA ARG A 579 -7.37 -3.05 20.01
C ARG A 579 -6.29 -3.33 18.97
N SER A 580 -5.03 -3.28 19.36
CA SER A 580 -3.91 -3.56 18.46
C SER A 580 -3.93 -5.00 17.99
N PHE A 581 -4.34 -5.93 18.86
CA PHE A 581 -4.47 -7.35 18.50
C PHE A 581 -5.58 -7.58 17.48
N ALA A 582 -6.70 -6.85 17.54
CA ALA A 582 -7.74 -6.86 16.51
C ALA A 582 -7.23 -6.30 15.17
N LEU A 583 -6.41 -5.24 15.17
CA LEU A 583 -5.70 -4.79 13.96
C LEU A 583 -4.70 -5.85 13.45
N GLY A 584 -4.02 -6.56 14.34
CA GLY A 584 -3.13 -7.65 13.98
C GLY A 584 -3.85 -8.80 13.28
N VAL A 585 -5.02 -9.21 13.79
CA VAL A 585 -5.91 -10.18 13.14
C VAL A 585 -6.42 -9.62 11.81
N GLN A 586 -6.90 -8.37 11.75
CA GLN A 586 -7.34 -7.73 10.51
C GLN A 586 -6.26 -7.82 9.42
N LEU A 587 -5.02 -7.45 9.74
CA LEU A 587 -3.94 -7.40 8.75
C LEU A 587 -3.52 -8.81 8.27
N VAL A 588 -3.57 -9.83 9.12
CA VAL A 588 -3.34 -11.22 8.67
C VAL A 588 -4.38 -11.67 7.64
N PHE A 589 -5.67 -11.45 7.92
CA PHE A 589 -6.74 -11.78 6.97
C PHE A 589 -6.67 -10.91 5.69
N LEU A 590 -6.37 -9.62 5.82
CA LEU A 590 -6.21 -8.69 4.70
C LEU A 590 -5.06 -9.10 3.77
N ARG A 591 -3.97 -9.66 4.29
CA ARG A 591 -2.88 -10.21 3.48
C ARG A 591 -3.26 -11.55 2.84
N LEU A 592 -3.72 -12.51 3.65
CA LEU A 592 -4.02 -13.87 3.19
C LEU A 592 -5.20 -13.97 2.22
N LEU A 593 -6.26 -13.17 2.41
CA LEU A 593 -7.48 -13.20 1.59
C LEU A 593 -7.61 -11.98 0.65
N GLY A 594 -6.76 -10.96 0.80
CA GLY A 594 -6.77 -9.75 0.00
C GLY A 594 -5.53 -9.58 -0.86
N THR A 595 -4.41 -9.12 -0.27
CA THR A 595 -3.25 -8.64 -1.05
C THR A 595 -2.51 -9.74 -1.80
N ILE A 596 -2.40 -10.95 -1.25
CA ILE A 596 -1.74 -12.09 -1.89
C ILE A 596 -2.59 -12.65 -3.05
N PRO A 597 -3.89 -13.01 -2.86
CA PRO A 597 -4.70 -13.55 -3.96
C PRO A 597 -5.13 -12.49 -4.98
N GLY A 598 -5.19 -11.20 -4.64
CA GLY A 598 -5.66 -10.14 -5.54
C GLY A 598 -4.95 -10.10 -6.91
N PRO A 599 -3.61 -9.92 -6.94
CA PRO A 599 -2.85 -9.95 -8.19
C PRO A 599 -2.88 -11.32 -8.87
N ILE A 600 -2.94 -12.42 -8.12
CA ILE A 600 -3.00 -13.79 -8.71
C ILE A 600 -4.32 -13.97 -9.47
N LEU A 601 -5.46 -13.63 -8.84
CA LEU A 601 -6.78 -13.75 -9.45
C LEU A 601 -6.97 -12.80 -10.64
N PHE A 602 -6.50 -11.55 -10.53
CA PHE A 602 -6.56 -10.58 -11.63
C PHE A 602 -5.64 -10.99 -12.80
N GLY A 603 -4.44 -11.50 -12.50
CA GLY A 603 -3.50 -12.03 -13.48
C GLY A 603 -4.07 -13.23 -14.25
N VAL A 604 -4.51 -14.28 -13.55
CA VAL A 604 -5.15 -15.46 -14.16
C VAL A 604 -6.39 -15.08 -14.97
N SER A 605 -7.18 -14.10 -14.50
CA SER A 605 -8.33 -13.59 -15.25
C SER A 605 -7.90 -12.93 -16.57
N ILE A 606 -6.93 -12.01 -16.53
CA ILE A 606 -6.39 -11.37 -17.73
C ILE A 606 -5.77 -12.41 -18.68
N ASP A 607 -4.99 -13.34 -18.16
CA ASP A 607 -4.28 -14.36 -18.94
C ASP A 607 -5.22 -15.40 -19.59
N SER A 608 -6.44 -15.60 -19.05
CA SER A 608 -7.50 -16.36 -19.73
C SER A 608 -8.01 -15.72 -21.03
N SER A 609 -7.74 -14.42 -21.24
CA SER A 609 -8.08 -13.67 -22.46
C SER A 609 -6.93 -13.56 -23.47
N CYS A 610 -5.80 -14.23 -23.22
CA CYS A 610 -4.67 -14.21 -24.13
C CYS A 610 -4.98 -14.80 -25.52
N THR A 611 -4.53 -14.12 -26.57
CA THR A 611 -4.66 -14.55 -27.98
C THR A 611 -3.33 -14.95 -28.61
N LEU A 612 -2.21 -14.35 -28.18
CA LEU A 612 -0.86 -14.72 -28.58
C LEU A 612 0.04 -14.83 -27.34
N TRP A 613 0.50 -16.05 -27.09
CA TRP A 613 1.43 -16.36 -26.01
C TRP A 613 2.88 -16.19 -26.47
N ASP A 614 3.74 -15.84 -25.52
CA ASP A 614 5.17 -16.02 -25.62
C ASP A 614 5.51 -17.50 -25.47
N ILE A 615 6.42 -17.99 -26.31
CA ILE A 615 6.86 -19.38 -26.34
C ILE A 615 8.36 -19.36 -26.66
N ASP A 616 9.18 -19.76 -25.68
CA ASP A 616 10.63 -19.87 -25.86
C ASP A 616 10.98 -20.96 -26.87
N GLU A 617 12.24 -20.97 -27.32
CA GLU A 617 12.80 -22.01 -28.19
C GLU A 617 12.76 -23.42 -27.54
N CYS A 618 12.66 -23.49 -26.21
CA CYS A 618 12.48 -24.72 -25.44
C CYS A 618 11.00 -25.16 -25.31
N GLU A 619 10.10 -24.59 -26.11
CA GLU A 619 8.62 -24.71 -26.04
C GLU A 619 7.99 -24.31 -24.69
N THR A 620 8.75 -23.65 -23.81
CA THR A 620 8.23 -23.12 -22.54
C THR A 620 7.33 -21.92 -22.77
N LYS A 621 6.16 -21.94 -22.14
CA LYS A 621 5.13 -20.91 -22.26
C LYS A 621 5.42 -19.75 -21.31
N GLY A 622 5.78 -18.60 -21.87
CA GLY A 622 6.14 -17.38 -21.15
C GLY A 622 4.94 -16.47 -20.86
N ALA A 623 5.18 -15.16 -20.97
CA ALA A 623 4.15 -14.13 -20.84
C ALA A 623 3.11 -14.19 -21.99
N CYS A 624 2.13 -13.30 -21.98
CA CYS A 624 1.22 -13.12 -23.11
C CYS A 624 1.48 -11.77 -23.80
N TRP A 625 1.67 -11.81 -25.12
CA TRP A 625 1.98 -10.65 -25.96
C TRP A 625 0.74 -9.87 -26.41
N VAL A 626 -0.37 -10.56 -26.68
CA VAL A 626 -1.61 -9.95 -27.22
C VAL A 626 -2.86 -10.54 -26.55
N TYR A 627 -3.76 -9.67 -26.10
CA TYR A 627 -4.98 -10.01 -25.36
C TYR A 627 -6.25 -9.62 -26.12
N ASP A 628 -7.35 -10.37 -25.92
CA ASP A 628 -8.69 -10.00 -26.38
C ASP A 628 -9.20 -8.83 -25.53
N ASN A 629 -9.26 -7.63 -26.11
CA ASN A 629 -9.60 -6.40 -25.39
C ASN A 629 -11.04 -6.41 -24.87
N GLU A 630 -11.97 -7.12 -25.51
CA GLU A 630 -13.35 -7.20 -25.02
C GLU A 630 -13.43 -8.06 -23.75
N ARG A 631 -12.75 -9.21 -23.74
CA ARG A 631 -12.73 -10.13 -22.58
C ARG A 631 -12.05 -9.50 -21.37
N VAL A 632 -10.92 -8.81 -21.55
CA VAL A 632 -10.22 -8.13 -20.44
C VAL A 632 -11.16 -7.18 -19.70
N VAL A 633 -11.96 -6.39 -20.43
CA VAL A 633 -12.95 -5.46 -19.86
C VAL A 633 -13.99 -6.17 -19.01
N TYR A 634 -14.65 -7.20 -19.54
CA TYR A 634 -15.71 -7.90 -18.82
C TYR A 634 -15.18 -8.68 -17.60
N LEU A 635 -13.99 -9.27 -17.69
CA LEU A 635 -13.38 -10.03 -16.59
C LEU A 635 -12.95 -9.12 -15.44
N LEU A 636 -12.28 -8.00 -15.72
CA LEU A 636 -11.87 -7.03 -14.69
C LEU A 636 -13.07 -6.34 -14.04
N MET A 637 -14.07 -5.94 -14.84
CA MET A 637 -15.31 -5.38 -14.30
C MET A 637 -16.06 -6.40 -13.44
N GLY A 638 -16.21 -7.64 -13.91
CA GLY A 638 -16.90 -8.71 -13.20
C GLY A 638 -16.26 -9.05 -11.86
N MET A 639 -14.94 -9.23 -11.82
CA MET A 639 -14.19 -9.47 -10.59
C MET A 639 -14.30 -8.30 -9.61
N SER A 640 -14.15 -7.06 -10.10
CA SER A 640 -14.29 -5.87 -9.26
C SER A 640 -15.70 -5.74 -8.68
N ALA A 641 -16.74 -5.92 -9.51
CA ALA A 641 -18.12 -5.85 -9.08
C ALA A 641 -18.47 -6.95 -8.07
N ALA A 642 -18.02 -8.18 -8.28
CA ALA A 642 -18.22 -9.30 -7.35
C ALA A 642 -17.63 -9.00 -5.96
N CYS A 643 -16.37 -8.54 -5.90
CA CYS A 643 -15.73 -8.18 -4.63
C CYS A 643 -16.39 -6.96 -3.96
N LYS A 644 -16.83 -5.94 -4.72
CA LYS A 644 -17.61 -4.82 -4.17
C LYS A 644 -18.96 -5.28 -3.61
N ILE A 645 -19.67 -6.20 -4.27
CA ILE A 645 -20.93 -6.77 -3.78
C ILE A 645 -20.69 -7.57 -2.49
N ILE A 646 -19.66 -8.42 -2.45
CA ILE A 646 -19.24 -9.16 -1.25
C ILE A 646 -18.96 -8.18 -0.09
N THR A 647 -18.19 -7.12 -0.36
CA THR A 647 -17.91 -6.04 0.61
C THR A 647 -19.20 -5.44 1.16
N ILE A 648 -20.11 -4.98 0.30
CA ILE A 648 -21.37 -4.37 0.70
C ILE A 648 -22.22 -5.34 1.54
N VAL A 649 -22.31 -6.62 1.15
CA VAL A 649 -23.04 -7.65 1.91
C VAL A 649 -22.46 -7.82 3.32
N PHE A 650 -21.15 -7.96 3.47
CA PHE A 650 -20.53 -8.10 4.79
C PHE A 650 -20.63 -6.82 5.64
N VAL A 651 -20.54 -5.62 5.05
CA VAL A 651 -20.77 -4.36 5.78
C VAL A 651 -22.24 -4.22 6.22
N VAL A 652 -23.21 -4.66 5.41
CA VAL A 652 -24.63 -4.73 5.81
C VAL A 652 -24.84 -5.73 6.96
N LEU A 653 -24.23 -6.91 6.90
CA LEU A 653 -24.26 -7.90 7.98
C LEU A 653 -23.64 -7.34 9.28
N ALA A 654 -22.58 -6.53 9.19
CA ALA A 654 -22.01 -5.85 10.36
C ALA A 654 -23.00 -4.87 11.02
N VAL A 655 -23.84 -4.14 10.24
CA VAL A 655 -24.93 -3.31 10.81
C VAL A 655 -26.00 -4.17 11.48
N TYR A 656 -26.33 -5.33 10.91
CA TYR A 656 -27.36 -6.24 11.41
C TYR A 656 -26.95 -6.92 12.73
N PHE A 657 -25.71 -7.41 12.82
CA PHE A 657 -25.19 -8.05 14.03
C PHE A 657 -24.78 -7.07 15.14
N TYR A 658 -24.52 -5.79 14.82
CA TYR A 658 -24.06 -4.82 15.82
C TYR A 658 -25.13 -4.48 16.87
N LYS A 659 -24.98 -5.12 18.02
CA LYS A 659 -25.57 -4.71 19.31
C LYS A 659 -24.64 -3.67 19.98
N PRO A 660 -25.13 -2.44 20.26
CA PRO A 660 -24.40 -1.49 21.10
C PRO A 660 -24.40 -1.96 22.56
N PRO A 661 -23.43 -1.53 23.38
CA PRO A 661 -23.40 -1.88 24.80
C PRO A 661 -24.61 -1.24 25.52
N PRO A 662 -25.14 -1.88 26.58
CA PRO A 662 -26.23 -1.31 27.35
C PRO A 662 -25.80 0.04 27.95
N LEU A 663 -26.63 1.08 27.74
CA LEU A 663 -26.40 2.41 28.29
C LEU A 663 -26.55 2.33 29.82
N ASN A 664 -25.43 2.13 30.51
CA ASN A 664 -25.41 1.66 31.88
C ASN A 664 -26.16 2.61 32.83
N LYS A 665 -26.95 2.03 33.75
CA LYS A 665 -27.60 2.77 34.84
C LYS A 665 -26.56 3.62 35.56
N ALA A 666 -26.74 4.93 35.58
CA ALA A 666 -25.98 5.78 36.48
C ALA A 666 -26.41 5.45 37.92
N LEU A 667 -25.45 5.01 38.73
CA LEU A 667 -25.52 4.91 40.20
C LEU A 667 -26.79 4.26 40.78
N SER A 668 -26.80 2.93 40.88
CA SER A 668 -27.57 2.22 41.90
C SER A 668 -26.69 1.27 42.71
N THR A 669 -26.08 1.79 43.77
CA THR A 669 -25.39 1.03 44.82
C THR A 669 -26.43 0.25 45.66
N LYS A 670 -27.04 -0.78 45.05
CA LYS A 670 -28.03 -1.68 45.68
C LYS A 670 -27.91 -3.14 45.26
N ASP A 671 -27.43 -3.42 44.04
CA ASP A 671 -27.26 -4.80 43.57
C ASP A 671 -26.09 -5.55 44.27
N ALA A 672 -25.38 -4.89 45.19
CA ALA A 672 -24.29 -5.45 45.98
C ALA A 672 -24.73 -6.25 47.24
N GLU A 673 -25.97 -6.07 47.73
CA GLU A 673 -26.45 -6.80 48.92
C GLU A 673 -27.07 -8.17 48.56
N MET A 674 -27.58 -8.34 47.33
CA MET A 674 -28.39 -9.50 46.93
C MET A 674 -27.60 -10.77 46.57
N VAL A 675 -26.30 -10.80 46.88
CA VAL A 675 -25.40 -11.97 46.66
C VAL A 675 -24.84 -12.52 47.99
N SER A 676 -25.14 -11.86 49.12
CA SER A 676 -24.69 -12.30 50.45
C SER A 676 -25.45 -13.52 51.00
N THR A 677 -26.63 -13.84 50.45
CA THR A 677 -27.55 -14.89 50.94
C THR A 677 -27.44 -16.22 50.18
N VAL A 678 -26.31 -16.50 49.53
CA VAL A 678 -26.00 -17.83 48.95
C VAL A 678 -24.66 -18.37 49.47
N HIS A 679 -24.34 -18.12 50.75
CA HIS A 679 -23.30 -18.84 51.50
C HIS A 679 -23.59 -18.88 53.01
N THR A 680 -24.61 -19.66 53.38
CA THR A 680 -24.82 -20.25 54.72
C THR A 680 -25.38 -21.65 54.53
#